data_AF-A0A958HGT6-F1
#
_entry.id   AF-A0A958HGT6-F1
#
_cell.length_a   1.000
_cell.length_b   1.000
_cell.length_c   1.000
_cell.angle_alpha   90.00
_cell.angle_beta   90.00
_cell.angle_gamma   90.00
#
_symmetry.space_group_name_H-M   'P 1'
#
loop_
_entity.id
_entity.type
_entity.pdbx_description
1 polymer ?
#
loop_
_entity_poly.entity_id
_entity_poly.type
_entity_poly.pdbx_seq_one_letter_code
_entity_poly.pdbx_strand_id
1 'polypeptide(L)'
;MYEVICREHSVRQLPTAISCRFRYTMEGSMSKQHRLTSLITVFVFLGLLLSGIQTATSAPADLDAPFDAINSQPEVEPDIAAETIVVPFRSGIGGVQTTRSFAGPVTVTVSGVGQASGTAYSDAFYIYTDGQGNPITPVHPPGPYNYTLWINNGPADVFVSPIPAYAPQHVYTFSIAAPGGSLRFAIGDEGSGDNTGEYTVKVTPQLAAMRFTSPPTIDGYLDDWSNAYSQVLNGTTANYYQWQLPSPSDASTTIRAGWDDTSLYFAFQVTDDVFIADSEEIWRDDSVQVALDGANDNTGNNADDHDLVAAADGRLLDFGITPVDGARVSVKSSGGANYSIEMAVDKSLVGGSLAIDRILGVNIGLVDDDDGGQADSWLIWAGQYANQGQADFIDLRLLGQSWNPSAPPPGYWSQTTSNTTAWLRGLQMRSATEGWAVGSNGKVLRYNGNWQNVNMPETRDLYTVFMPASNAGWVGGAGGALWRFSSGNWTQPSSPVNSTLWDTDMLSDSNGWMIGIGGVILHYDGNGWSQFASPSQVYSGLGIDMLTTNDGWIVGDSGLIWHYNGVNWTAVASPTTNDLYDVSMVSDTDGWAVGRNGTIVHFKNGNWQRWGSPTSVVLLGVKMVNAEDGWAVGEGGTILRYNGRGWSKVDSPTLRNLEDVSVLNAFNAWAAGQNGTIVHFSPPWAPTETPTPTPTLTPTRTPTPTPTATPTRTATPTRTATATRTATPTATPTNTPVGVPNISTSTISASPIVVNYFENVTYTITVRNTGSGQASIQLNDVPPLPYLAGSAVGGITWDDAAGAIKWQGSLAAGESRVFQFGVHGPTPVIPYNTIYTNRVTLREG
;
A
#
# COMPACT_ATOMS: atom_id res chain seq x y z
N MET A 1 -43.39 -13.36 -53.74
CA MET A 1 -44.70 -13.34 -53.04
C MET A 1 -44.70 -14.40 -51.95
N TYR A 2 -45.46 -14.21 -50.86
CA TYR A 2 -45.60 -15.18 -49.76
C TYR A 2 -47.04 -15.70 -49.71
N GLU A 3 -47.23 -17.02 -49.67
CA GLU A 3 -48.52 -17.67 -49.45
C GLU A 3 -48.41 -18.62 -48.26
N VAL A 4 -49.36 -18.54 -47.31
CA VAL A 4 -49.41 -19.36 -46.09
C VAL A 4 -50.70 -20.16 -46.09
N ILE A 5 -50.59 -21.49 -46.03
CA ILE A 5 -51.75 -22.40 -45.92
C ILE A 5 -51.58 -23.23 -44.65
N CYS A 6 -52.49 -23.07 -43.69
CA CYS A 6 -52.53 -23.83 -42.44
C CYS A 6 -53.73 -24.80 -42.42
N ARG A 7 -53.52 -26.02 -41.91
CA ARG A 7 -54.58 -26.99 -41.62
C ARG A 7 -54.51 -27.46 -40.18
N GLU A 8 -55.69 -27.60 -39.60
CA GLU A 8 -55.89 -28.07 -38.24
C GLU A 8 -56.20 -29.58 -38.25
N HIS A 9 -55.52 -30.36 -37.42
CA HIS A 9 -55.78 -31.80 -37.28
C HIS A 9 -56.37 -32.10 -35.90
N SER A 10 -57.62 -32.53 -35.87
CA SER A 10 -58.29 -32.97 -34.64
C SER A 10 -58.09 -34.48 -34.44
N VAL A 11 -57.37 -34.87 -33.39
CA VAL A 11 -57.40 -36.24 -32.84
C VAL A 11 -57.75 -36.13 -31.36
N ARG A 12 -58.73 -36.91 -30.90
CA ARG A 12 -59.27 -36.80 -29.53
C ARG A 12 -58.22 -37.22 -28.50
N GLN A 13 -58.04 -36.34 -27.50
CA GLN A 13 -57.36 -36.50 -26.20
C GLN A 13 -55.91 -36.01 -26.01
N LEU A 14 -55.42 -35.00 -26.75
CA LEU A 14 -54.31 -34.08 -26.36
C LEU A 14 -54.44 -32.75 -27.17
N PRO A 15 -53.78 -31.61 -26.82
CA PRO A 15 -54.03 -30.31 -27.46
C PRO A 15 -53.68 -30.28 -28.96
N THR A 16 -54.41 -29.45 -29.72
CA THR A 16 -54.44 -29.39 -31.19
C THR A 16 -53.07 -29.15 -31.84
N ALA A 17 -52.75 -29.93 -32.87
CA ALA A 17 -51.59 -29.67 -33.74
C ALA A 17 -52.04 -28.93 -35.01
N ILE A 18 -51.48 -27.74 -35.26
CA ILE A 18 -51.65 -26.99 -36.51
C ILE A 18 -50.42 -27.23 -37.38
N SER A 19 -50.62 -27.64 -38.63
CA SER A 19 -49.55 -27.72 -39.62
C SER A 19 -49.72 -26.62 -40.66
N CYS A 20 -48.74 -25.74 -40.78
CA CYS A 20 -48.68 -24.70 -41.81
C CYS A 20 -47.58 -25.04 -42.82
N ARG A 21 -47.88 -24.87 -44.11
CA ARG A 21 -46.90 -24.98 -45.20
C ARG A 21 -46.69 -23.62 -45.82
N PHE A 22 -45.43 -23.20 -45.90
CA PHE A 22 -45.01 -21.95 -46.51
C PHE A 22 -44.41 -22.25 -47.88
N ARG A 23 -44.88 -21.55 -48.91
CA ARG A 23 -44.33 -21.66 -50.26
C ARG A 23 -43.79 -20.31 -50.69
N TYR A 24 -42.59 -20.33 -51.26
CA TYR A 24 -41.89 -19.14 -51.72
C TYR A 24 -41.49 -19.29 -53.19
N THR A 25 -41.57 -18.20 -53.95
CA THR A 25 -41.17 -18.16 -55.37
C THR A 25 -40.53 -16.81 -55.66
N MET A 26 -39.32 -16.82 -56.22
CA MET A 26 -38.63 -15.62 -56.73
C MET A 26 -38.56 -15.64 -58.26
N GLU A 27 -38.86 -14.50 -58.90
CA GLU A 27 -38.50 -14.20 -60.28
C GLU A 27 -37.41 -13.12 -60.30
N GLY A 28 -36.34 -13.32 -61.08
CA GLY A 28 -35.29 -12.32 -61.35
C GLY A 28 -33.88 -12.64 -60.82
N SER A 29 -32.84 -12.21 -61.56
CA SER A 29 -31.43 -12.49 -61.29
C SER A 29 -30.77 -11.43 -60.38
N MET A 30 -30.34 -11.83 -59.18
CA MET A 30 -29.45 -11.06 -58.28
C MET A 30 -28.27 -11.91 -57.78
N SER A 31 -27.16 -11.24 -57.42
CA SER A 31 -25.87 -11.80 -57.00
C SER A 31 -25.92 -12.56 -55.67
N LYS A 32 -24.96 -13.49 -55.45
CA LYS A 32 -24.93 -14.43 -54.31
C LYS A 32 -24.93 -13.75 -52.93
N GLN A 33 -24.35 -12.57 -52.80
CA GLN A 33 -24.20 -11.88 -51.51
C GLN A 33 -25.55 -11.34 -50.98
N HIS A 34 -26.45 -10.91 -51.85
CA HIS A 34 -27.80 -10.48 -51.47
C HIS A 34 -28.79 -11.63 -51.22
N ARG A 35 -28.46 -12.87 -51.64
CA ARG A 35 -29.30 -14.06 -51.34
C ARG A 35 -29.16 -14.51 -49.88
N LEU A 36 -28.01 -14.25 -49.25
CA LEU A 36 -27.72 -14.67 -47.87
C LEU A 36 -28.36 -13.74 -46.85
N THR A 37 -28.29 -12.42 -47.09
CA THR A 37 -28.80 -11.39 -46.18
C THR A 37 -30.32 -11.51 -45.99
N SER A 38 -31.07 -11.78 -47.07
CA SER A 38 -32.53 -11.96 -46.98
C SER A 38 -32.97 -13.30 -46.38
N LEU A 39 -32.11 -14.32 -46.35
CA LEU A 39 -32.40 -15.59 -45.69
C LEU A 39 -32.24 -15.47 -44.16
N ILE A 40 -31.23 -14.71 -43.72
CA ILE A 40 -30.87 -14.51 -42.31
C ILE A 40 -31.93 -13.68 -41.58
N THR A 41 -32.47 -12.63 -42.21
CA THR A 41 -33.53 -11.79 -41.59
C THR A 41 -34.83 -12.57 -41.29
N VAL A 42 -35.10 -13.67 -42.01
CA VAL A 42 -36.30 -14.49 -41.84
C VAL A 42 -36.16 -15.50 -40.68
N PHE A 43 -34.95 -15.99 -40.39
CA PHE A 43 -34.71 -16.89 -39.26
C PHE A 43 -34.70 -16.17 -37.91
N VAL A 44 -34.20 -14.92 -37.87
CA VAL A 44 -34.17 -14.09 -36.65
C VAL A 44 -35.60 -13.76 -36.16
N PHE A 45 -36.56 -13.56 -37.07
CA PHE A 45 -37.96 -13.32 -36.71
C PHE A 45 -38.71 -14.57 -36.21
N LEU A 46 -38.26 -15.78 -36.54
CA LEU A 46 -38.86 -17.03 -36.04
C LEU A 46 -38.30 -17.48 -34.68
N GLY A 47 -37.04 -17.14 -34.37
CA GLY A 47 -36.37 -17.52 -33.12
C GLY A 47 -36.92 -16.82 -31.87
N LEU A 48 -37.40 -15.58 -32.03
CA LEU A 48 -37.95 -14.76 -30.93
C LEU A 48 -39.32 -15.23 -30.41
N LEU A 49 -39.97 -16.20 -31.06
CA LEU A 49 -41.29 -16.72 -30.67
C LEU A 49 -41.24 -18.05 -29.87
N LEU A 50 -40.07 -18.67 -29.68
CA LEU A 50 -39.96 -20.06 -29.17
C LEU A 50 -39.03 -20.26 -27.95
N SER A 51 -38.43 -19.22 -27.36
CA SER A 51 -37.53 -19.37 -26.20
C SER A 51 -38.26 -19.30 -24.86
N GLY A 52 -38.97 -20.37 -24.51
CA GLY A 52 -39.48 -20.58 -23.16
C GLY A 52 -39.78 -22.05 -22.95
N ILE A 53 -38.75 -22.84 -22.60
CA ILE A 53 -38.74 -24.15 -21.90
C ILE A 53 -37.28 -24.67 -21.90
N GLN A 54 -36.70 -24.89 -20.71
CA GLN A 54 -35.41 -25.60 -20.50
C GLN A 54 -35.69 -27.05 -20.07
N THR A 55 -34.83 -28.01 -20.49
CA THR A 55 -34.32 -29.14 -19.67
C THR A 55 -33.19 -29.91 -20.38
N ALA A 56 -32.26 -30.44 -19.57
CA ALA A 56 -30.97 -31.07 -19.89
C ALA A 56 -31.01 -32.54 -20.32
N THR A 57 -29.95 -33.04 -20.99
CA THR A 57 -29.30 -34.38 -20.80
C THR A 57 -27.92 -34.48 -21.49
N SER A 58 -27.08 -35.41 -21.02
CA SER A 58 -25.62 -35.59 -21.17
C SER A 58 -25.12 -36.73 -22.12
N ALA A 59 -23.84 -36.63 -22.54
CA ALA A 59 -22.85 -37.65 -23.00
C ALA A 59 -22.71 -38.00 -24.52
N PRO A 60 -21.59 -38.61 -24.99
CA PRO A 60 -20.17 -38.19 -24.98
C PRO A 60 -19.49 -38.20 -26.40
N ALA A 61 -18.20 -37.85 -26.43
CA ALA A 61 -17.29 -37.58 -27.57
C ALA A 61 -17.14 -38.67 -28.66
N ASP A 62 -16.94 -38.23 -29.92
CA ASP A 62 -15.73 -38.44 -30.76
C ASP A 62 -16.04 -38.03 -32.22
N LEU A 63 -15.22 -37.16 -32.84
CA LEU A 63 -14.94 -37.09 -34.29
C LEU A 63 -14.02 -35.90 -34.62
N ASP A 64 -12.77 -36.22 -34.96
CA ASP A 64 -11.79 -35.36 -35.64
C ASP A 64 -12.33 -34.75 -36.95
N ALA A 65 -12.15 -33.43 -37.10
CA ALA A 65 -11.72 -32.67 -38.31
C ALA A 65 -12.30 -31.22 -38.32
N PRO A 66 -11.80 -30.35 -39.20
CA PRO A 66 -10.75 -29.36 -39.00
C PRO A 66 -11.28 -27.92 -38.74
N PHE A 67 -10.38 -27.03 -38.32
CA PHE A 67 -10.50 -25.57 -38.28
C PHE A 67 -11.51 -24.97 -39.30
N ASP A 68 -12.68 -24.53 -38.83
CA ASP A 68 -13.32 -23.24 -39.16
C ASP A 68 -14.77 -23.15 -38.62
N ALA A 69 -15.06 -22.05 -37.92
CA ALA A 69 -16.34 -21.58 -37.35
C ALA A 69 -16.86 -22.40 -36.15
N ILE A 70 -17.30 -21.83 -35.02
CA ILE A 70 -18.14 -20.66 -34.81
C ILE A 70 -17.84 -20.12 -33.40
N ASN A 71 -17.31 -18.92 -33.27
CA ASN A 71 -17.54 -18.09 -32.09
C ASN A 71 -18.13 -16.77 -32.60
N SER A 72 -19.46 -16.73 -32.68
CA SER A 72 -20.20 -15.47 -32.77
C SER A 72 -20.20 -14.83 -31.38
N GLN A 73 -19.18 -14.03 -31.11
CA GLN A 73 -19.17 -13.04 -30.03
C GLN A 73 -19.48 -11.65 -30.66
N PRO A 74 -20.18 -10.76 -29.95
CA PRO A 74 -20.72 -9.53 -30.52
C PRO A 74 -19.63 -8.52 -30.94
N GLU A 75 -19.98 -7.67 -31.91
CA GLU A 75 -19.21 -6.51 -32.35
C GLU A 75 -18.72 -5.65 -31.17
N VAL A 76 -17.41 -5.42 -31.12
CA VAL A 76 -16.64 -4.37 -30.41
C VAL A 76 -17.25 -3.95 -29.06
N GLU A 77 -17.01 -4.77 -28.04
CA GLU A 77 -17.22 -4.46 -26.62
C GLU A 77 -15.98 -3.71 -26.05
N PRO A 78 -16.14 -2.87 -25.02
CA PRO A 78 -15.18 -1.83 -24.66
C PRO A 78 -13.87 -2.41 -24.12
N ASP A 79 -12.79 -1.70 -24.42
CA ASP A 79 -11.43 -1.87 -23.88
C ASP A 79 -11.46 -2.17 -22.36
N ILE A 80 -11.48 -3.44 -21.96
CA ILE A 80 -11.67 -3.89 -20.58
C ILE A 80 -10.44 -3.65 -19.71
N ALA A 81 -9.36 -3.09 -20.24
CA ALA A 81 -8.25 -2.57 -19.46
C ALA A 81 -8.54 -1.13 -19.02
N ALA A 82 -9.24 -0.35 -19.83
CA ALA A 82 -9.58 1.04 -19.55
C ALA A 82 -10.91 1.18 -18.80
N GLU A 83 -11.07 2.26 -18.04
CA GLU A 83 -12.37 2.67 -17.51
C GLU A 83 -12.78 4.00 -18.13
N THR A 84 -14.04 4.09 -18.57
CA THR A 84 -14.62 5.35 -19.05
C THR A 84 -15.72 5.80 -18.11
N ILE A 85 -15.60 7.02 -17.58
CA ILE A 85 -16.63 7.68 -16.77
C ILE A 85 -17.13 8.94 -17.46
N VAL A 86 -18.38 9.30 -17.21
CA VAL A 86 -18.97 10.59 -17.61
C VAL A 86 -19.08 11.47 -16.37
N VAL A 87 -18.46 12.64 -16.42
CA VAL A 87 -18.38 13.60 -15.33
C VAL A 87 -19.23 14.83 -15.65
N PRO A 88 -20.35 15.05 -14.93
CA PRO A 88 -21.13 16.27 -15.10
C PRO A 88 -20.35 17.50 -14.62
N PHE A 89 -20.34 18.59 -15.38
CA PHE A 89 -19.74 19.87 -14.94
C PHE A 89 -20.44 20.46 -13.68
N ARG A 90 -21.65 19.97 -13.37
CA ARG A 90 -22.44 20.32 -12.18
C ARG A 90 -22.05 19.58 -10.89
N SER A 91 -21.14 18.60 -10.95
CA SER A 91 -20.79 17.79 -9.76
C SER A 91 -19.85 18.51 -8.78
N GLY A 92 -19.33 19.69 -9.15
CA GLY A 92 -18.37 20.46 -8.34
C GLY A 92 -17.16 19.62 -7.92
N ILE A 93 -16.52 19.98 -6.80
CA ILE A 93 -15.36 19.27 -6.23
C ILE A 93 -15.65 17.81 -5.83
N GLY A 94 -16.93 17.43 -5.73
CA GLY A 94 -17.36 16.07 -5.42
C GLY A 94 -17.23 15.09 -6.61
N GLY A 95 -17.26 15.60 -7.85
CA GLY A 95 -16.93 14.84 -9.06
C GLY A 95 -17.61 13.49 -9.25
N VAL A 96 -16.97 12.65 -10.07
CA VAL A 96 -17.32 11.24 -10.30
C VAL A 96 -16.05 10.41 -10.10
N GLN A 97 -16.18 9.27 -9.42
CA GLN A 97 -15.08 8.34 -9.21
C GLN A 97 -15.11 7.22 -10.23
N THR A 98 -13.92 6.76 -10.62
CA THR A 98 -13.75 5.45 -11.24
C THR A 98 -14.22 4.37 -10.26
N THR A 99 -14.84 3.33 -10.81
CA THR A 99 -15.22 2.11 -10.11
C THR A 99 -14.02 1.19 -9.90
N ARG A 100 -13.03 1.26 -10.79
CA ARG A 100 -11.76 0.53 -10.69
C ARG A 100 -10.72 1.35 -9.96
N SER A 101 -9.74 0.62 -9.43
CA SER A 101 -8.54 1.19 -8.84
C SER A 101 -7.40 1.21 -9.85
N PHE A 102 -6.67 2.32 -9.88
CA PHE A 102 -5.53 2.54 -10.77
C PHE A 102 -4.30 2.86 -9.93
N ALA A 103 -3.17 2.20 -10.23
CA ALA A 103 -1.89 2.45 -9.58
C ALA A 103 -0.79 2.56 -10.64
N GLY A 104 0.20 3.42 -10.37
CA GLY A 104 1.31 3.63 -11.29
C GLY A 104 0.89 4.45 -12.51
N PRO A 105 1.64 4.37 -13.62
CA PRO A 105 1.37 5.18 -14.78
C PRO A 105 0.06 4.78 -15.46
N VAL A 106 -0.76 5.78 -15.75
CA VAL A 106 -1.98 5.62 -16.55
C VAL A 106 -2.07 6.73 -17.58
N THR A 107 -2.65 6.42 -18.73
CA THR A 107 -3.05 7.40 -19.74
C THR A 107 -4.47 7.86 -19.45
N VAL A 108 -4.66 9.16 -19.28
CA VAL A 108 -5.97 9.79 -19.10
C VAL A 108 -6.31 10.55 -20.37
N THR A 109 -7.47 10.23 -20.95
CA THR A 109 -8.05 10.98 -22.06
C THR A 109 -9.33 11.66 -21.59
N VAL A 110 -9.36 12.98 -21.67
CA VAL A 110 -10.50 13.82 -21.32
C VAL A 110 -11.10 14.36 -22.61
N SER A 111 -12.41 14.17 -22.80
CA SER A 111 -13.11 14.67 -23.98
C SER A 111 -14.50 15.19 -23.65
N GLY A 112 -14.93 16.30 -24.24
CA GLY A 112 -16.29 16.82 -24.06
C GLY A 112 -16.32 18.33 -23.83
N VAL A 113 -17.51 18.87 -23.56
CA VAL A 113 -17.73 20.31 -23.46
C VAL A 113 -18.68 20.65 -22.31
N GLY A 114 -18.36 21.71 -21.57
CA GLY A 114 -19.18 22.28 -20.50
C GLY A 114 -19.32 23.79 -20.65
N GLN A 115 -20.08 24.43 -19.78
CA GLN A 115 -20.19 25.89 -19.67
C GLN A 115 -20.46 26.31 -18.23
N ALA A 116 -19.70 27.30 -17.73
CA ALA A 116 -19.99 27.94 -16.45
C ALA A 116 -21.02 29.06 -16.61
N SER A 117 -22.03 29.13 -15.73
CA SER A 117 -23.02 30.20 -15.66
C SER A 117 -23.75 30.58 -16.97
N GLY A 118 -23.96 29.62 -17.88
CA GLY A 118 -24.52 29.89 -19.22
C GLY A 118 -23.67 30.84 -20.08
N THR A 119 -22.40 31.01 -19.74
CA THR A 119 -21.39 31.75 -20.50
C THR A 119 -20.63 30.82 -21.42
N ALA A 120 -19.87 31.39 -22.36
CA ALA A 120 -18.99 30.59 -23.21
C ALA A 120 -17.65 30.23 -22.55
N TYR A 121 -17.41 30.60 -21.28
CA TYR A 121 -16.23 30.21 -20.52
C TYR A 121 -16.32 28.73 -20.15
N SER A 122 -15.60 27.85 -20.85
CA SER A 122 -15.31 26.51 -20.34
C SER A 122 -14.28 25.76 -21.18
N ASP A 123 -13.41 25.08 -20.44
CA ASP A 123 -12.90 23.77 -20.80
C ASP A 123 -12.75 22.98 -19.49
N ALA A 124 -12.62 21.65 -19.58
CA ALA A 124 -12.24 20.84 -18.45
C ALA A 124 -10.84 21.23 -17.96
N PHE A 125 -9.86 21.51 -18.83
CA PHE A 125 -8.49 21.79 -18.36
C PHE A 125 -8.23 23.25 -17.89
N TYR A 126 -8.70 24.26 -18.64
CA TYR A 126 -8.52 25.72 -18.37
C TYR A 126 -9.68 26.54 -18.92
N ILE A 127 -9.68 27.85 -18.65
CA ILE A 127 -10.53 28.78 -19.42
C ILE A 127 -9.81 29.10 -20.75
N TYR A 128 -10.29 28.53 -21.86
CA TYR A 128 -9.74 28.73 -23.21
C TYR A 128 -10.54 29.68 -24.10
N THR A 129 -11.65 30.23 -23.62
CA THR A 129 -12.55 31.11 -24.38
C THR A 129 -12.88 32.38 -23.60
N ASP A 130 -13.19 33.48 -24.29
CA ASP A 130 -13.77 34.68 -23.66
C ASP A 130 -15.29 34.52 -23.41
N GLY A 131 -15.92 35.55 -22.83
CA GLY A 131 -17.36 35.54 -22.52
C GLY A 131 -18.26 35.54 -23.75
N GLN A 132 -17.68 35.60 -24.95
CA GLN A 132 -18.33 35.53 -26.25
C GLN A 132 -17.99 34.23 -27.00
N GLY A 133 -17.15 33.36 -26.43
CA GLY A 133 -16.76 32.07 -26.99
C GLY A 133 -15.60 32.12 -27.98
N ASN A 134 -14.89 33.26 -28.07
CA ASN A 134 -13.69 33.33 -28.88
C ASN A 134 -12.51 32.71 -28.13
N PRO A 135 -11.62 31.96 -28.79
CA PRO A 135 -10.43 31.42 -28.14
C PRO A 135 -9.54 32.53 -27.52
N ILE A 136 -9.07 32.31 -26.29
CA ILE A 136 -8.13 33.18 -25.58
C ILE A 136 -6.90 32.41 -25.12
N THR A 137 -5.85 33.13 -24.73
CA THR A 137 -4.71 32.52 -24.02
C THR A 137 -5.20 31.88 -22.72
N PRO A 138 -4.76 30.66 -22.37
CA PRO A 138 -5.31 29.94 -21.23
C PRO A 138 -4.99 30.69 -19.94
N VAL A 139 -5.98 30.84 -19.06
CA VAL A 139 -5.81 31.54 -17.78
C VAL A 139 -6.13 30.61 -16.62
N HIS A 140 -5.24 30.63 -15.62
CA HIS A 140 -5.42 30.02 -14.31
C HIS A 140 -5.60 31.14 -13.26
N PRO A 141 -6.84 31.48 -12.85
CA PRO A 141 -7.05 32.49 -11.82
C PRO A 141 -6.49 31.97 -10.47
N PRO A 142 -5.60 32.70 -9.79
CA PRO A 142 -5.17 32.31 -8.45
C PRO A 142 -6.32 32.51 -7.44
N GLY A 143 -6.73 31.46 -6.72
CA GLY A 143 -7.74 31.57 -5.66
C GLY A 143 -8.41 30.23 -5.29
N PRO A 144 -9.38 30.24 -4.35
CA PRO A 144 -10.14 29.04 -3.95
C PRO A 144 -11.23 28.60 -4.97
N TYR A 145 -11.43 29.36 -6.05
CA TYR A 145 -12.44 29.11 -7.08
C TYR A 145 -11.76 28.72 -8.40
N ASN A 146 -11.37 27.45 -8.53
CA ASN A 146 -10.56 26.97 -9.65
C ASN A 146 -11.45 26.26 -10.69
N TYR A 147 -11.85 26.96 -11.75
CA TYR A 147 -12.68 26.43 -12.85
C TYR A 147 -11.90 25.46 -13.78
N THR A 148 -11.19 24.50 -13.21
CA THR A 148 -10.27 23.57 -13.90
C THR A 148 -10.57 22.11 -13.53
N LEU A 149 -9.96 21.20 -14.29
CA LEU A 149 -10.07 19.76 -14.13
C LEU A 149 -9.41 19.42 -12.82
N TRP A 150 -10.13 18.72 -11.98
CA TRP A 150 -9.61 18.17 -10.75
C TRP A 150 -9.45 16.66 -10.92
N ILE A 151 -8.30 16.17 -10.48
CA ILE A 151 -8.01 14.75 -10.32
C ILE A 151 -7.83 14.52 -8.82
N ASN A 152 -8.62 13.61 -8.28
CA ASN A 152 -8.80 13.41 -6.85
C ASN A 152 -9.29 14.68 -6.15
N ASN A 153 -8.45 15.25 -5.28
CA ASN A 153 -8.81 16.39 -4.44
C ASN A 153 -8.06 17.66 -4.83
N GLY A 154 -7.50 17.74 -6.04
CA GLY A 154 -6.74 18.92 -6.47
C GLY A 154 -6.71 19.10 -7.99
N PRO A 155 -6.22 20.26 -8.47
CA PRO A 155 -6.21 20.59 -9.89
C PRO A 155 -5.24 19.68 -10.67
N ALA A 156 -5.59 19.39 -11.92
CA ALA A 156 -4.91 18.41 -12.76
C ALA A 156 -3.48 18.82 -13.14
N ASP A 157 -3.14 20.11 -13.08
CA ASP A 157 -1.79 20.65 -13.29
C ASP A 157 -0.77 20.16 -12.26
N VAL A 158 -1.22 19.66 -11.11
CA VAL A 158 -0.37 18.95 -10.14
C VAL A 158 0.11 17.61 -10.68
N PHE A 159 -0.65 16.98 -11.58
CA PHE A 159 -0.37 15.65 -12.13
C PHE A 159 0.19 15.71 -13.56
N VAL A 160 0.11 16.87 -14.24
CA VAL A 160 0.35 16.98 -15.68
C VAL A 160 1.27 18.14 -16.01
N SER A 161 2.46 17.84 -16.55
CA SER A 161 3.42 18.84 -17.03
C SER A 161 4.23 18.34 -18.24
N PRO A 162 4.32 19.13 -19.33
CA PRO A 162 3.56 20.35 -19.54
C PRO A 162 2.08 20.03 -19.71
N ILE A 163 1.26 20.96 -19.29
CA ILE A 163 -0.18 20.94 -19.51
C ILE A 163 -0.48 20.84 -21.03
N PRO A 164 -1.45 20.01 -21.46
CA PRO A 164 -1.88 19.95 -22.85
C PRO A 164 -2.31 21.33 -23.38
N ALA A 165 -1.80 21.72 -24.54
CA ALA A 165 -2.25 22.93 -25.23
C ALA A 165 -3.70 22.81 -25.69
N TYR A 166 -4.37 23.96 -25.88
CA TYR A 166 -5.73 24.01 -26.41
C TYR A 166 -5.92 23.12 -27.64
N ALA A 167 -6.97 22.32 -27.61
CA ALA A 167 -7.37 21.44 -28.68
C ALA A 167 -8.78 21.85 -29.18
N PRO A 168 -8.95 22.32 -30.44
CA PRO A 168 -10.27 22.66 -30.98
C PRO A 168 -11.28 21.51 -30.95
N GLN A 169 -10.79 20.27 -30.94
CA GLN A 169 -11.59 19.05 -30.79
C GLN A 169 -12.03 18.77 -29.35
N HIS A 170 -11.55 19.53 -28.36
CA HIS A 170 -11.76 19.30 -26.93
C HIS A 170 -11.46 17.87 -26.48
N VAL A 171 -10.32 17.33 -26.97
CA VAL A 171 -9.79 16.03 -26.57
C VAL A 171 -8.36 16.23 -26.11
N TYR A 172 -8.09 15.84 -24.87
CA TYR A 172 -6.80 15.99 -24.21
C TYR A 172 -6.33 14.65 -23.68
N THR A 173 -5.16 14.20 -24.11
CA THR A 173 -4.56 12.95 -23.65
C THR A 173 -3.24 13.25 -22.96
N PHE A 174 -3.05 12.69 -21.77
CA PHE A 174 -1.89 12.91 -20.93
C PHE A 174 -1.67 11.72 -20.00
N SER A 175 -0.43 11.48 -19.57
CA SER A 175 -0.12 10.44 -18.59
C SER A 175 -0.06 11.03 -17.19
N ILE A 176 -0.55 10.29 -16.19
CA ILE A 176 -0.38 10.61 -14.78
C ILE A 176 0.17 9.39 -14.02
N ALA A 177 0.80 9.63 -12.87
CA ALA A 177 1.03 8.58 -11.87
C ALA A 177 -0.22 8.45 -11.00
N ALA A 178 -1.07 7.45 -11.28
CA ALA A 178 -2.20 7.14 -10.41
C ALA A 178 -1.71 6.71 -9.02
N PRO A 179 -2.27 7.30 -7.93
CA PRO A 179 -1.77 7.11 -6.56
C PRO A 179 -2.13 5.75 -5.94
N GLY A 180 -2.79 4.86 -6.69
CA GLY A 180 -3.45 3.68 -6.12
C GLY A 180 -4.88 4.00 -5.68
N GLY A 181 -5.79 3.04 -5.87
CA GLY A 181 -7.21 3.24 -5.59
C GLY A 181 -7.98 3.92 -6.73
N SER A 182 -9.25 4.25 -6.50
CA SER A 182 -10.07 4.91 -7.53
C SER A 182 -9.66 6.37 -7.73
N LEU A 183 -9.70 6.82 -8.99
CA LEU A 183 -9.46 8.20 -9.36
C LEU A 183 -10.80 8.95 -9.35
N ARG A 184 -10.83 10.14 -8.73
CA ARG A 184 -11.97 11.06 -8.84
C ARG A 184 -11.67 12.11 -9.91
N PHE A 185 -12.63 12.39 -10.77
CA PHE A 185 -12.54 13.50 -11.70
C PHE A 185 -13.67 14.49 -11.40
N ALA A 186 -13.30 15.76 -11.28
CA ALA A 186 -14.19 16.83 -10.85
C ALA A 186 -13.88 18.13 -11.59
N ILE A 187 -14.73 19.13 -11.40
CA ILE A 187 -14.43 20.53 -11.73
C ILE A 187 -14.26 21.26 -10.40
N GLY A 188 -13.17 22.02 -10.25
CA GLY A 188 -12.85 22.78 -9.03
C GLY A 188 -13.74 23.99 -8.72
N ASP A 189 -15.01 23.90 -9.10
CA ASP A 189 -16.00 24.95 -8.98
C ASP A 189 -17.02 24.61 -7.87
N GLU A 190 -17.02 25.42 -6.81
CA GLU A 190 -17.95 25.29 -5.67
C GLU A 190 -19.37 25.82 -6.01
N GLY A 191 -19.52 26.58 -7.11
CA GLY A 191 -20.75 27.22 -7.56
C GLY A 191 -21.62 26.39 -8.50
N SER A 192 -21.55 25.07 -8.46
CA SER A 192 -21.96 24.17 -9.55
C SER A 192 -23.43 24.20 -10.04
N GLY A 193 -24.29 24.98 -9.39
CA GLY A 193 -25.70 25.14 -9.74
C GLY A 193 -25.97 25.94 -11.03
N ASP A 194 -24.96 26.62 -11.55
CA ASP A 194 -25.04 27.42 -12.78
C ASP A 194 -24.30 26.78 -13.99
N ASN A 195 -23.75 25.58 -13.80
CA ASN A 195 -22.99 24.84 -14.81
C ASN A 195 -23.88 23.95 -15.69
N THR A 196 -23.50 23.80 -16.96
CA THR A 196 -24.14 22.86 -17.90
C THR A 196 -23.10 22.05 -18.70
N GLY A 197 -23.53 20.93 -19.28
CA GLY A 197 -22.67 20.01 -20.03
C GLY A 197 -21.99 18.94 -19.18
N GLU A 198 -21.14 18.15 -19.83
CA GLU A 198 -20.39 17.03 -19.26
C GLU A 198 -19.13 16.74 -20.07
N TYR A 199 -18.15 16.10 -19.43
CA TYR A 199 -16.97 15.55 -20.10
C TYR A 199 -16.82 14.08 -19.76
N THR A 200 -16.25 13.35 -20.69
CA THR A 200 -15.88 11.95 -20.56
C THR A 200 -14.42 11.86 -20.17
N VAL A 201 -14.10 10.93 -19.27
CA VAL A 201 -12.73 10.58 -18.91
C VAL A 201 -12.54 9.10 -19.18
N LYS A 202 -11.57 8.76 -20.03
CA LYS A 202 -11.07 7.40 -20.23
C LYS A 202 -9.72 7.28 -19.50
N VAL A 203 -9.61 6.36 -18.55
CA VAL A 203 -8.36 6.03 -17.85
C VAL A 203 -7.90 4.66 -18.34
N THR A 204 -6.72 4.60 -18.95
CA THR A 204 -6.11 3.38 -19.47
C THR A 204 -4.83 3.06 -18.69
N PRO A 205 -4.68 1.87 -18.08
CA PRO A 205 -3.43 1.44 -17.47
C PRO A 205 -2.27 1.48 -18.48
N GLN A 206 -1.08 1.88 -18.02
CA GLN A 206 0.13 1.90 -18.82
C GLN A 206 1.19 0.97 -18.19
N LEU A 207 1.96 0.24 -19.01
CA LEU A 207 3.13 -0.48 -18.53
C LEU A 207 4.36 0.45 -18.59
N ALA A 208 5.21 0.36 -17.59
CA ALA A 208 6.34 1.24 -17.42
C ALA A 208 7.63 0.48 -17.16
N ALA A 209 8.65 0.77 -17.96
CA ALA A 209 9.98 0.21 -17.80
C ALA A 209 10.88 1.20 -17.05
N MET A 210 11.34 0.88 -15.85
CA MET A 210 12.32 1.72 -15.15
C MET A 210 13.74 1.53 -15.67
N ARG A 211 14.53 2.61 -15.74
CA ARG A 211 15.93 2.48 -16.14
C ARG A 211 16.79 1.89 -15.02
N PHE A 212 17.47 0.78 -15.30
CA PHE A 212 18.46 0.17 -14.43
C PHE A 212 19.82 0.86 -14.53
N THR A 213 20.46 1.11 -13.38
CA THR A 213 21.87 1.52 -13.29
C THR A 213 22.83 0.33 -13.34
N SER A 214 22.37 -0.76 -12.78
CA SER A 214 22.97 -2.08 -12.81
C SER A 214 21.92 -3.01 -13.39
N PRO A 215 22.17 -3.65 -14.54
CA PRO A 215 21.22 -4.58 -15.16
C PRO A 215 20.81 -5.69 -14.18
N PRO A 216 19.54 -6.12 -14.18
CA PRO A 216 19.11 -7.25 -13.37
C PRO A 216 19.84 -8.52 -13.83
N THR A 217 20.14 -9.39 -12.88
CA THR A 217 20.68 -10.71 -13.19
C THR A 217 19.52 -11.58 -13.67
N ILE A 218 19.58 -12.14 -14.89
CA ILE A 218 18.53 -13.02 -15.40
C ILE A 218 18.76 -14.43 -14.83
N ASP A 219 18.35 -14.63 -13.58
CA ASP A 219 18.51 -15.87 -12.82
C ASP A 219 17.17 -16.45 -12.30
N GLY A 220 16.08 -15.75 -12.55
CA GLY A 220 14.72 -16.12 -12.17
C GLY A 220 14.31 -15.60 -10.78
N TYR A 221 15.21 -15.00 -10.00
CA TYR A 221 14.91 -14.43 -8.69
C TYR A 221 14.57 -12.94 -8.81
N LEU A 222 13.43 -12.53 -8.24
CA LEU A 222 12.92 -11.17 -8.40
C LEU A 222 13.53 -10.13 -7.43
N ASP A 223 14.64 -10.46 -6.77
CA ASP A 223 15.24 -9.60 -5.73
C ASP A 223 15.73 -8.25 -6.29
N ASP A 224 16.18 -8.25 -7.56
CA ASP A 224 16.65 -7.06 -8.29
C ASP A 224 15.50 -6.09 -8.66
N TRP A 225 14.23 -6.50 -8.49
CA TRP A 225 13.04 -5.79 -8.98
C TRP A 225 12.26 -5.02 -7.91
N SER A 226 12.78 -4.94 -6.68
CA SER A 226 12.10 -4.36 -5.51
C SER A 226 11.60 -2.91 -5.69
N ASN A 227 12.19 -2.13 -6.59
CA ASN A 227 11.79 -0.75 -6.85
C ASN A 227 10.92 -0.59 -8.12
N ALA A 228 10.72 -1.65 -8.91
CA ALA A 228 10.01 -1.56 -10.18
C ALA A 228 8.49 -1.50 -10.02
N TYR A 229 7.85 -0.65 -10.82
CA TYR A 229 6.40 -0.61 -10.94
C TYR A 229 5.88 -1.97 -11.39
N SER A 230 4.77 -2.38 -10.79
CA SER A 230 4.13 -3.65 -11.12
C SER A 230 2.68 -3.43 -11.55
N GLN A 231 2.26 -4.22 -12.53
CA GLN A 231 0.85 -4.37 -12.91
C GLN A 231 0.43 -5.83 -12.74
N VAL A 232 -0.87 -6.10 -12.70
CA VAL A 232 -1.40 -7.46 -12.54
C VAL A 232 -2.25 -7.82 -13.75
N LEU A 233 -2.03 -9.03 -14.28
CA LEU A 233 -2.90 -9.70 -15.25
C LEU A 233 -3.56 -10.91 -14.58
N ASN A 234 -4.89 -10.96 -14.62
CA ASN A 234 -5.75 -12.02 -14.09
C ASN A 234 -7.13 -11.93 -14.75
N GLY A 235 -8.07 -12.82 -14.39
CA GLY A 235 -9.42 -12.83 -14.96
C GLY A 235 -10.26 -11.55 -14.76
N THR A 236 -9.81 -10.56 -13.97
CA THR A 236 -10.49 -9.26 -13.80
C THR A 236 -9.80 -8.09 -14.53
N THR A 237 -8.58 -8.30 -14.97
CA THR A 237 -7.72 -7.28 -15.60
C THR A 237 -7.41 -7.59 -17.06
N ALA A 238 -7.57 -8.85 -17.48
CA ALA A 238 -7.51 -9.25 -18.88
C ALA A 238 -8.64 -8.63 -19.71
N ASN A 239 -8.31 -8.17 -20.92
CA ASN A 239 -9.27 -7.72 -21.92
C ASN A 239 -9.89 -8.89 -22.68
N TYR A 240 -9.16 -9.99 -22.81
CA TYR A 240 -9.70 -11.19 -23.41
C TYR A 240 -9.24 -12.41 -22.64
N TYR A 241 -10.07 -13.45 -22.66
CA TYR A 241 -9.66 -14.77 -22.25
C TYR A 241 -10.16 -15.79 -23.27
N GLN A 242 -9.37 -16.82 -23.50
CA GLN A 242 -9.79 -18.00 -24.23
C GLN A 242 -10.10 -19.14 -23.24
N TRP A 243 -11.10 -19.95 -23.58
CA TRP A 243 -11.57 -21.10 -22.80
C TRP A 243 -12.16 -20.72 -21.43
N GLN A 244 -11.54 -21.09 -20.31
CA GLN A 244 -12.05 -20.80 -18.98
C GLN A 244 -11.52 -19.47 -18.45
N LEU A 245 -12.32 -18.78 -17.62
CA LEU A 245 -11.85 -17.59 -16.90
C LEU A 245 -11.31 -18.04 -15.54
N PRO A 246 -9.99 -18.02 -15.33
CA PRO A 246 -9.37 -18.51 -14.11
C PRO A 246 -9.62 -17.55 -12.94
N SER A 247 -9.68 -18.10 -11.73
CA SER A 247 -9.67 -17.27 -10.52
C SER A 247 -8.26 -16.67 -10.31
N PRO A 248 -8.08 -15.57 -9.56
CA PRO A 248 -6.73 -15.04 -9.34
C PRO A 248 -5.76 -15.99 -8.61
N SER A 249 -6.28 -17.00 -7.91
CA SER A 249 -5.47 -18.06 -7.29
C SER A 249 -5.20 -19.25 -8.21
N ASP A 250 -5.88 -19.29 -9.35
CA ASP A 250 -5.84 -20.33 -10.41
C ASP A 250 -4.84 -19.87 -11.47
N ALA A 251 -5.01 -18.66 -12.01
CA ALA A 251 -4.01 -18.04 -12.87
C ALA A 251 -3.97 -16.52 -12.69
N SER A 252 -2.81 -16.02 -12.27
CA SER A 252 -2.50 -14.59 -12.33
C SER A 252 -1.01 -14.33 -12.44
N THR A 253 -0.64 -13.17 -12.97
CA THR A 253 0.75 -12.74 -13.01
C THR A 253 0.91 -11.28 -12.61
N THR A 254 1.93 -11.02 -11.78
CA THR A 254 2.43 -9.67 -11.53
C THR A 254 3.55 -9.35 -12.51
N ILE A 255 3.36 -8.32 -13.31
CA ILE A 255 4.23 -7.91 -14.43
C ILE A 255 5.05 -6.70 -14.01
N ARG A 256 6.37 -6.76 -14.20
CA ARG A 256 7.30 -5.64 -14.03
C ARG A 256 8.13 -5.47 -15.29
N ALA A 257 8.52 -4.23 -15.61
CA ALA A 257 9.38 -3.94 -16.74
C ALA A 257 10.53 -2.99 -16.35
N GLY A 258 11.64 -3.10 -17.06
CA GLY A 258 12.81 -2.24 -16.88
C GLY A 258 13.65 -2.17 -18.15
N TRP A 259 14.63 -1.28 -18.21
CA TRP A 259 15.51 -1.15 -19.37
C TRP A 259 16.88 -0.58 -19.02
N ASP A 260 17.85 -0.76 -19.90
CA ASP A 260 19.12 -0.05 -19.90
C ASP A 260 19.55 0.30 -21.33
N ASP A 261 20.78 0.76 -21.53
CA ASP A 261 21.26 1.16 -22.86
C ASP A 261 21.42 -0.01 -23.87
N THR A 262 21.17 -1.25 -23.43
CA THR A 262 21.42 -2.49 -24.16
C THR A 262 20.18 -3.38 -24.29
N SER A 263 19.31 -3.43 -23.30
CA SER A 263 18.18 -4.36 -23.28
C SER A 263 16.95 -3.78 -22.60
N LEU A 264 15.80 -4.29 -23.02
CA LEU A 264 14.53 -4.23 -22.32
C LEU A 264 14.40 -5.47 -21.44
N TYR A 265 13.84 -5.34 -20.24
CA TYR A 265 13.71 -6.40 -19.27
C TYR A 265 12.26 -6.54 -18.83
N PHE A 266 11.83 -7.78 -18.59
CA PHE A 266 10.56 -8.09 -17.97
C PHE A 266 10.75 -9.07 -16.82
N ALA A 267 9.92 -8.93 -15.79
CA ALA A 267 9.81 -9.88 -14.70
C ALA A 267 8.36 -10.21 -14.43
N PHE A 268 8.09 -11.50 -14.26
CA PHE A 268 6.77 -12.05 -14.00
C PHE A 268 6.82 -12.86 -12.72
N GLN A 269 5.86 -12.60 -11.83
CA GLN A 269 5.57 -13.46 -10.68
C GLN A 269 4.22 -14.10 -10.92
N VAL A 270 4.23 -15.37 -11.32
CA VAL A 270 3.04 -16.13 -11.67
C VAL A 270 2.53 -16.86 -10.43
N THR A 271 1.23 -16.70 -10.19
CA THR A 271 0.47 -17.53 -9.26
C THR A 271 -0.38 -18.48 -10.07
N ASP A 272 -0.17 -19.75 -9.83
CA ASP A 272 -0.83 -20.86 -10.48
C ASP A 272 -1.08 -21.93 -9.40
N ASP A 273 -2.14 -22.75 -9.52
CA ASP A 273 -2.48 -23.81 -8.56
C ASP A 273 -2.07 -25.23 -9.00
N VAL A 274 -1.79 -25.47 -10.29
CA VAL A 274 -1.25 -26.73 -10.83
C VAL A 274 -0.18 -26.49 -11.92
N PHE A 275 1.08 -26.55 -11.51
CA PHE A 275 2.22 -26.51 -12.45
C PHE A 275 2.29 -27.74 -13.37
N ILE A 276 2.10 -27.56 -14.68
CA ILE A 276 2.34 -28.59 -15.71
C ILE A 276 3.18 -28.04 -16.88
N ALA A 277 4.25 -28.77 -17.18
CA ALA A 277 5.13 -28.50 -18.32
C ALA A 277 5.55 -29.81 -18.98
N ASP A 278 4.64 -30.41 -19.74
CA ASP A 278 4.79 -31.75 -20.33
C ASP A 278 4.55 -31.79 -21.85
N SER A 279 4.16 -30.67 -22.47
CA SER A 279 3.89 -30.58 -23.90
C SER A 279 5.13 -30.20 -24.73
N GLU A 280 5.25 -30.78 -25.94
CA GLU A 280 6.29 -30.39 -26.90
C GLU A 280 6.06 -28.96 -27.46
N GLU A 281 4.81 -28.50 -27.49
CA GLU A 281 4.40 -27.15 -27.93
C GLU A 281 4.38 -26.17 -26.75
N ILE A 282 5.19 -25.11 -26.80
CA ILE A 282 5.38 -24.17 -25.68
C ILE A 282 4.11 -23.43 -25.26
N TRP A 283 3.17 -23.22 -26.19
CA TRP A 283 1.91 -22.50 -25.98
C TRP A 283 0.80 -23.40 -25.42
N ARG A 284 1.10 -24.67 -25.13
CA ARG A 284 0.21 -25.58 -24.40
C ARG A 284 0.59 -25.74 -22.95
N ASP A 285 1.82 -25.38 -22.59
CA ASP A 285 2.29 -25.38 -21.21
C ASP A 285 2.03 -24.01 -20.56
N ASP A 286 2.10 -23.99 -19.23
CA ASP A 286 2.16 -22.77 -18.41
C ASP A 286 3.23 -21.81 -18.96
N SER A 287 2.78 -20.67 -19.46
CA SER A 287 3.67 -19.75 -20.16
C SER A 287 3.21 -18.30 -20.10
N VAL A 288 4.19 -17.41 -20.22
CA VAL A 288 3.97 -15.97 -20.38
C VAL A 288 4.37 -15.56 -21.79
N GLN A 289 3.49 -14.82 -22.45
CA GLN A 289 3.69 -14.25 -23.77
C GLN A 289 3.94 -12.75 -23.66
N VAL A 290 4.94 -12.26 -24.40
CA VAL A 290 5.29 -10.84 -24.53
C VAL A 290 5.33 -10.49 -26.02
N ALA A 291 4.27 -9.86 -26.50
CA ALA A 291 4.25 -9.29 -27.84
C ALA A 291 4.80 -7.86 -27.80
N LEU A 292 5.69 -7.53 -28.73
CA LEU A 292 6.36 -6.24 -28.83
C LEU A 292 6.12 -5.62 -30.21
N ASP A 293 5.83 -4.32 -30.22
CA ASP A 293 5.87 -3.44 -31.40
C ASP A 293 6.91 -2.35 -31.10
N GLY A 294 8.14 -2.56 -31.58
CA GLY A 294 9.28 -1.71 -31.24
C GLY A 294 9.16 -0.27 -31.76
N ALA A 295 8.53 -0.08 -32.93
CA ALA A 295 8.30 1.23 -33.54
C ALA A 295 7.08 1.95 -32.95
N ASN A 296 6.20 1.21 -32.25
CA ASN A 296 4.89 1.66 -31.79
C ASN A 296 4.06 2.25 -32.95
N ASP A 297 4.10 1.60 -34.10
CA ASP A 297 3.38 2.05 -35.31
C ASP A 297 2.08 1.28 -35.56
N ASN A 298 1.76 0.31 -34.70
CA ASN A 298 0.61 -0.59 -34.78
C ASN A 298 0.56 -1.39 -36.09
N THR A 299 1.69 -1.53 -36.78
CA THR A 299 1.80 -2.36 -37.97
C THR A 299 2.56 -3.62 -37.63
N GLY A 300 1.83 -4.70 -37.33
CA GLY A 300 2.48 -5.99 -37.14
C GLY A 300 3.16 -6.48 -38.43
N ASN A 301 4.16 -7.35 -38.27
CA ASN A 301 4.91 -8.08 -39.31
C ASN A 301 6.21 -7.42 -39.81
N ASN A 302 6.80 -6.53 -39.01
CA ASN A 302 8.06 -5.86 -39.28
C ASN A 302 9.21 -6.53 -38.49
N ALA A 303 10.43 -5.99 -38.63
CA ALA A 303 11.64 -6.58 -38.00
C ALA A 303 11.77 -6.27 -36.51
N ASP A 304 10.96 -5.35 -36.01
CA ASP A 304 10.86 -4.90 -34.62
C ASP A 304 9.59 -5.40 -33.92
N ASP A 305 8.82 -6.25 -34.61
CA ASP A 305 7.66 -6.94 -34.06
C ASP A 305 8.04 -8.35 -33.65
N HIS A 306 7.84 -8.65 -32.37
CA HIS A 306 8.20 -9.94 -31.79
C HIS A 306 7.06 -10.48 -30.95
N ASP A 307 7.02 -11.81 -30.84
CA ASP A 307 6.07 -12.51 -29.99
C ASP A 307 6.81 -13.57 -29.19
N LEU A 308 7.27 -13.17 -28.01
CA LEU A 308 8.16 -13.94 -27.17
C LEU A 308 7.34 -14.76 -26.17
N VAL A 309 7.40 -16.09 -26.29
CA VAL A 309 6.72 -17.02 -25.38
C VAL A 309 7.74 -17.70 -24.49
N ALA A 310 7.64 -17.47 -23.18
CA ALA A 310 8.47 -18.09 -22.16
C ALA A 310 7.64 -19.10 -21.34
N ALA A 311 7.97 -20.38 -21.45
CA ALA A 311 7.33 -21.43 -20.65
C ALA A 311 7.96 -21.52 -19.26
N ALA A 312 7.18 -22.05 -18.31
CA ALA A 312 7.55 -22.22 -16.92
C ALA A 312 8.71 -23.22 -16.71
N ASP A 313 9.04 -24.03 -17.73
CA ASP A 313 10.22 -24.91 -17.75
C ASP A 313 11.51 -24.22 -18.25
N GLY A 314 11.42 -22.95 -18.65
CA GLY A 314 12.54 -22.15 -19.14
C GLY A 314 12.77 -22.21 -20.65
N ARG A 315 11.90 -22.86 -21.42
CA ARG A 315 11.91 -22.73 -22.88
C ARG A 315 11.49 -21.32 -23.29
N LEU A 316 12.05 -20.84 -24.41
CA LEU A 316 11.74 -19.54 -25.00
C LEU A 316 11.62 -19.71 -26.52
N LEU A 317 10.52 -19.22 -27.10
CA LEU A 317 10.32 -19.13 -28.54
C LEU A 317 9.94 -17.71 -28.94
N ASP A 318 10.29 -17.34 -30.17
CA ASP A 318 9.90 -16.09 -30.81
C ASP A 318 9.12 -16.41 -32.08
N PHE A 319 7.87 -15.95 -32.15
CA PHE A 319 6.99 -16.12 -33.31
C PHE A 319 6.97 -14.88 -34.23
N GLY A 320 7.89 -13.94 -34.04
CA GLY A 320 8.11 -12.80 -34.93
C GLY A 320 8.58 -13.21 -36.33
N ILE A 321 8.47 -12.28 -37.29
CA ILE A 321 8.78 -12.55 -38.72
C ILE A 321 10.26 -12.84 -38.97
N THR A 322 11.14 -12.19 -38.20
CA THR A 322 12.57 -12.46 -38.27
C THR A 322 13.03 -12.97 -36.92
N PRO A 323 13.12 -14.30 -36.72
CA PRO A 323 13.71 -14.84 -35.50
C PRO A 323 15.15 -14.36 -35.40
N VAL A 324 15.45 -13.52 -34.42
CA VAL A 324 16.81 -13.05 -34.16
C VAL A 324 17.21 -13.49 -32.76
N ASP A 325 18.39 -14.11 -32.66
CA ASP A 325 19.02 -14.47 -31.39
C ASP A 325 19.28 -13.19 -30.58
N GLY A 326 18.45 -12.93 -29.56
CA GLY A 326 18.44 -11.64 -28.86
C GLY A 326 17.59 -11.57 -27.60
N ALA A 327 16.75 -12.58 -27.33
CA ALA A 327 16.00 -12.70 -26.09
C ALA A 327 16.52 -13.89 -25.26
N ARG A 328 16.50 -13.75 -23.93
CA ARG A 328 16.84 -14.84 -23.00
C ARG A 328 15.93 -14.80 -21.78
N VAL A 329 15.68 -15.97 -21.20
CA VAL A 329 14.81 -16.13 -20.04
C VAL A 329 15.48 -16.99 -18.97
N SER A 330 15.16 -16.73 -17.70
CA SER A 330 15.40 -17.65 -16.59
C SER A 330 14.13 -17.81 -15.76
N VAL A 331 13.89 -19.02 -15.27
CA VAL A 331 12.68 -19.36 -14.53
C VAL A 331 13.02 -19.99 -13.19
N LYS A 332 12.31 -19.58 -12.14
CA LYS A 332 12.45 -20.11 -10.80
C LYS A 332 11.11 -20.58 -10.25
N SER A 333 10.97 -21.89 -10.04
CA SER A 333 9.87 -22.44 -9.23
C SER A 333 10.14 -22.19 -7.74
N SER A 334 9.11 -21.74 -7.02
CA SER A 334 9.17 -21.46 -5.58
C SER A 334 8.82 -22.67 -4.70
N GLY A 335 8.60 -23.84 -5.29
CA GLY A 335 8.18 -25.06 -4.62
C GLY A 335 6.67 -25.11 -4.44
N GLY A 336 5.98 -25.70 -5.41
CA GLY A 336 4.52 -25.63 -5.60
C GLY A 336 4.19 -24.95 -6.94
N ALA A 337 2.91 -24.65 -7.19
CA ALA A 337 2.40 -24.12 -8.45
C ALA A 337 2.67 -22.62 -8.72
N ASN A 338 3.62 -22.01 -8.01
CA ASN A 338 4.04 -20.62 -8.25
C ASN A 338 5.46 -20.58 -8.82
N TYR A 339 5.65 -19.80 -9.88
CA TYR A 339 6.95 -19.60 -10.53
C TYR A 339 7.21 -18.12 -10.88
N SER A 340 8.48 -17.78 -11.04
CA SER A 340 8.89 -16.46 -11.52
C SER A 340 9.73 -16.56 -12.78
N ILE A 341 9.50 -15.65 -13.71
CA ILE A 341 10.19 -15.55 -14.99
C ILE A 341 10.91 -14.20 -15.04
N GLU A 342 12.18 -14.20 -15.41
CA GLU A 342 12.91 -13.00 -15.83
C GLU A 342 13.29 -13.11 -17.29
N MET A 343 13.02 -12.08 -18.07
CA MET A 343 13.30 -12.00 -19.49
C MET A 343 14.15 -10.77 -19.79
N ALA A 344 15.18 -10.93 -20.62
CA ALA A 344 15.92 -9.83 -21.21
C ALA A 344 15.82 -9.90 -22.74
N VAL A 345 15.48 -8.77 -23.34
CA VAL A 345 15.27 -8.57 -24.78
C VAL A 345 16.29 -7.54 -25.26
N ASP A 346 17.21 -7.93 -26.14
CA ASP A 346 18.21 -7.02 -26.69
C ASP A 346 17.54 -5.89 -27.48
N LYS A 347 18.09 -4.68 -27.41
CA LYS A 347 17.59 -3.53 -28.15
C LYS A 347 17.57 -3.72 -29.67
N SER A 348 18.30 -4.70 -30.20
CA SER A 348 18.23 -5.06 -31.62
C SER A 348 16.85 -5.54 -32.05
N LEU A 349 16.05 -6.06 -31.11
CA LEU A 349 14.69 -6.58 -31.35
C LEU A 349 13.60 -5.50 -31.26
N VAL A 350 13.90 -4.32 -30.69
CA VAL A 350 12.89 -3.26 -30.47
C VAL A 350 13.10 -2.03 -31.35
N GLY A 351 13.71 -2.19 -32.53
CA GLY A 351 13.66 -1.18 -33.60
C GLY A 351 14.31 0.19 -33.32
N GLY A 352 15.38 0.29 -32.51
CA GLY A 352 16.10 1.55 -32.30
C GLY A 352 16.79 1.68 -30.94
N SER A 353 17.29 2.87 -30.61
CA SER A 353 17.88 3.13 -29.28
C SER A 353 16.81 3.17 -28.18
N LEU A 354 17.06 2.52 -27.05
CA LEU A 354 16.29 2.71 -25.84
C LEU A 354 16.66 4.06 -25.21
N ALA A 355 15.66 4.90 -24.94
CA ALA A 355 15.84 6.25 -24.42
C ALA A 355 14.67 6.63 -23.51
N ILE A 356 14.93 7.52 -22.55
CA ILE A 356 13.90 8.05 -21.65
C ILE A 356 12.77 8.67 -22.48
N ASP A 357 11.53 8.41 -22.07
CA ASP A 357 10.26 8.81 -22.68
C ASP A 357 9.96 8.21 -24.06
N ARG A 358 10.80 7.28 -24.56
CA ARG A 358 10.41 6.45 -25.70
C ARG A 358 9.22 5.58 -25.30
N ILE A 359 8.26 5.46 -26.20
CA ILE A 359 7.10 4.56 -26.08
C ILE A 359 7.28 3.43 -27.08
N LEU A 360 7.10 2.20 -26.63
CA LEU A 360 7.02 0.98 -27.42
C LEU A 360 5.59 0.43 -27.31
N GLY A 361 5.11 -0.33 -28.28
CA GLY A 361 3.93 -1.16 -28.10
C GLY A 361 4.29 -2.45 -27.37
N VAL A 362 3.46 -2.87 -26.41
CA VAL A 362 3.58 -4.17 -25.74
C VAL A 362 2.20 -4.78 -25.51
N ASN A 363 2.11 -6.11 -25.53
CA ASN A 363 0.95 -6.83 -25.02
C ASN A 363 1.41 -8.09 -24.27
N ILE A 364 0.66 -8.50 -23.26
CA ILE A 364 1.04 -9.63 -22.39
C ILE A 364 -0.06 -10.67 -22.40
N GLY A 365 0.34 -11.93 -22.61
CA GLY A 365 -0.52 -13.10 -22.46
C GLY A 365 -0.06 -13.97 -21.28
N LEU A 366 -1.00 -14.60 -20.59
CA LEU A 366 -0.74 -15.67 -19.61
C LEU A 366 -1.52 -16.91 -20.04
N VAL A 367 -0.80 -18.01 -20.23
CA VAL A 367 -1.33 -19.32 -20.59
C VAL A 367 -1.18 -20.23 -19.36
N ASP A 368 -2.20 -21.03 -19.12
CA ASP A 368 -2.42 -21.84 -17.92
C ASP A 368 -2.86 -23.25 -18.35
N ASP A 369 -2.17 -24.30 -17.89
CA ASP A 369 -2.43 -25.71 -18.21
C ASP A 369 -2.40 -26.58 -16.93
N ASP A 370 -3.56 -27.05 -16.51
CA ASP A 370 -3.74 -27.84 -15.28
C ASP A 370 -3.72 -29.35 -15.53
N ASP A 371 -3.80 -29.81 -16.79
CA ASP A 371 -4.01 -31.23 -17.12
C ASP A 371 -3.02 -31.87 -18.10
N GLY A 372 -2.05 -31.11 -18.62
CA GLY A 372 -1.03 -31.57 -19.57
C GLY A 372 -1.55 -31.69 -21.00
N GLY A 373 -2.58 -30.91 -21.31
CA GLY A 373 -3.44 -31.04 -22.46
C GLY A 373 -3.37 -29.86 -23.42
N GLN A 374 -4.50 -29.23 -23.68
CA GLN A 374 -4.51 -27.88 -24.25
C GLN A 374 -4.65 -26.92 -23.08
N ALA A 375 -4.03 -25.75 -23.17
CA ALA A 375 -4.22 -24.69 -22.19
C ALA A 375 -5.70 -24.53 -21.79
N ASP A 376 -5.94 -24.56 -20.48
CA ASP A 376 -7.25 -24.43 -19.85
C ASP A 376 -7.72 -22.98 -19.86
N SER A 377 -6.77 -22.05 -19.74
CA SER A 377 -7.03 -20.62 -19.79
C SER A 377 -5.92 -19.89 -20.58
N TRP A 378 -6.32 -18.87 -21.35
CA TRP A 378 -5.36 -17.94 -21.94
C TRP A 378 -5.85 -16.51 -21.78
N LEU A 379 -5.26 -15.79 -20.83
CA LEU A 379 -5.54 -14.39 -20.55
C LEU A 379 -4.73 -13.48 -21.46
N ILE A 380 -5.34 -12.45 -22.02
CA ILE A 380 -4.69 -11.44 -22.86
C ILE A 380 -4.98 -10.06 -22.26
N TRP A 381 -3.92 -9.28 -22.03
CA TRP A 381 -4.06 -8.00 -21.34
C TRP A 381 -4.84 -6.98 -22.18
N ALA A 382 -4.52 -6.80 -23.45
CA ALA A 382 -5.22 -5.86 -24.32
C ALA A 382 -5.67 -6.49 -25.63
N GLY A 383 -6.87 -6.13 -26.07
CA GLY A 383 -7.48 -6.65 -27.29
C GLY A 383 -7.71 -8.16 -27.28
N GLN A 384 -7.88 -8.73 -28.48
CA GLN A 384 -8.28 -10.14 -28.65
C GLN A 384 -7.10 -11.07 -28.91
N TYR A 385 -5.97 -10.53 -29.38
CA TYR A 385 -4.79 -11.31 -29.72
C TYR A 385 -3.55 -10.62 -29.18
N ALA A 386 -2.61 -11.39 -28.65
CA ALA A 386 -1.32 -10.83 -28.27
C ALA A 386 -0.55 -10.29 -29.48
N ASN A 387 -0.67 -10.94 -30.66
CA ASN A 387 0.24 -10.73 -31.80
C ASN A 387 -0.43 -10.62 -33.20
N GLN A 388 -1.76 -10.71 -33.35
CA GLN A 388 -2.43 -10.78 -34.68
C GLN A 388 -3.42 -9.65 -35.02
N GLY A 389 -3.51 -8.57 -34.23
CA GLY A 389 -4.41 -7.44 -34.49
C GLY A 389 -3.66 -6.13 -34.70
N GLN A 390 -4.00 -5.39 -35.76
CA GLN A 390 -3.44 -4.08 -36.13
C GLN A 390 -3.78 -2.94 -35.12
N ALA A 391 -4.11 -3.25 -33.86
CA ALA A 391 -4.68 -2.28 -32.90
C ALA A 391 -4.58 -2.62 -31.39
N ASP A 392 -3.93 -3.72 -30.96
CA ASP A 392 -4.15 -4.25 -29.60
C ASP A 392 -2.97 -4.06 -28.62
N PHE A 393 -1.93 -3.32 -29.00
CA PHE A 393 -0.81 -3.00 -28.10
C PHE A 393 -1.16 -1.91 -27.09
N ILE A 394 -0.66 -2.04 -25.85
CA ILE A 394 -0.61 -0.96 -24.88
C ILE A 394 0.75 -0.25 -24.94
N ASP A 395 0.78 1.00 -24.49
CA ASP A 395 2.02 1.76 -24.40
C ASP A 395 2.93 1.21 -23.28
N LEU A 396 4.14 0.81 -23.65
CA LEU A 396 5.28 0.61 -22.76
C LEU A 396 6.19 1.84 -22.78
N ARG A 397 6.18 2.63 -21.71
CA ARG A 397 7.03 3.83 -21.63
C ARG A 397 8.34 3.54 -20.91
N LEU A 398 9.44 3.96 -21.52
CA LEU A 398 10.78 3.87 -20.95
C LEU A 398 11.05 5.06 -20.03
N LEU A 399 11.20 4.82 -18.73
CA LEU A 399 11.35 5.85 -17.71
C LEU A 399 12.81 6.04 -17.30
N GLY A 400 13.19 7.21 -16.75
CA GLY A 400 14.50 7.37 -16.11
C GLY A 400 14.62 6.57 -14.79
N GLN A 401 15.75 6.71 -14.09
CA GLN A 401 15.92 6.18 -12.71
C GLN A 401 14.91 6.75 -11.71
N SER A 402 14.32 7.88 -12.08
CA SER A 402 13.13 8.48 -11.49
C SER A 402 12.23 8.89 -12.65
N TRP A 403 11.02 8.34 -12.72
CA TRP A 403 10.00 8.92 -13.58
C TRP A 403 9.46 10.16 -12.90
N ASN A 404 9.52 11.29 -13.58
CA ASN A 404 8.95 12.54 -13.10
C ASN A 404 8.25 13.27 -14.25
N PRO A 405 7.00 12.90 -14.59
CA PRO A 405 6.10 13.84 -15.21
C PRO A 405 5.44 14.62 -14.07
N SER A 406 6.07 15.72 -13.64
CA SER A 406 5.59 16.62 -12.58
C SER A 406 5.13 15.96 -11.28
N ALA A 407 6.09 15.74 -10.38
CA ALA A 407 5.98 15.42 -8.96
C ALA A 407 5.10 14.20 -8.59
N PRO A 408 5.49 13.37 -7.60
CA PRO A 408 4.49 12.53 -6.95
C PRO A 408 3.36 13.43 -6.44
N PRO A 409 2.07 13.03 -6.50
CA PRO A 409 1.03 13.85 -5.91
C PRO A 409 1.45 14.15 -4.47
N PRO A 410 1.36 15.42 -4.01
CA PRO A 410 1.53 15.68 -2.60
C PRO A 410 0.56 14.73 -1.88
N GLY A 411 1.03 14.07 -0.81
CA GLY A 411 0.14 13.27 0.03
C GLY A 411 -1.11 14.11 0.35
N TYR A 412 -2.25 13.46 0.53
CA TYR A 412 -3.52 14.14 0.70
C TYR A 412 -4.12 13.83 2.05
N TRP A 413 -4.85 14.81 2.58
CA TRP A 413 -5.67 14.62 3.76
C TRP A 413 -7.03 14.07 3.36
N SER A 414 -7.50 13.04 4.07
CA SER A 414 -8.83 12.46 3.90
C SER A 414 -9.52 12.33 5.24
N GLN A 415 -10.84 12.47 5.28
CA GLN A 415 -11.59 12.32 6.53
C GLN A 415 -11.81 10.83 6.84
N THR A 416 -11.61 10.47 8.11
CA THR A 416 -11.88 9.13 8.64
C THR A 416 -13.13 9.12 9.51
N THR A 417 -13.82 7.98 9.58
CA THR A 417 -15.05 7.85 10.37
C THR A 417 -14.72 7.58 11.83
N SER A 418 -15.10 8.51 12.72
CA SER A 418 -14.91 8.39 14.18
C SER A 418 -16.14 7.84 14.93
N ASN A 419 -17.31 7.84 14.28
CA ASN A 419 -18.61 7.49 14.86
C ASN A 419 -18.99 8.31 16.10
N THR A 420 -18.49 9.55 16.22
CA THR A 420 -18.87 10.47 17.30
C THR A 420 -19.09 11.89 16.80
N THR A 421 -19.83 12.67 17.58
CA THR A 421 -20.01 14.12 17.40
C THR A 421 -19.34 14.92 18.52
N ALA A 422 -18.66 14.26 19.45
CA ALA A 422 -17.91 14.94 20.51
C ALA A 422 -16.81 15.81 19.90
N TRP A 423 -16.55 16.97 20.51
CA TRP A 423 -15.40 17.79 20.15
C TRP A 423 -14.13 17.06 20.58
N LEU A 424 -13.30 16.59 19.65
CA LEU A 424 -12.02 15.95 19.96
C LEU A 424 -10.99 17.05 20.18
N ARG A 425 -10.21 16.94 21.25
CA ARG A 425 -9.32 18.00 21.76
C ARG A 425 -7.86 17.58 21.87
N GLY A 426 -7.62 16.30 22.16
CA GLY A 426 -6.29 15.71 22.21
C GLY A 426 -6.25 14.46 21.35
N LEU A 427 -5.11 14.23 20.69
CA LEU A 427 -4.87 13.17 19.73
C LEU A 427 -3.43 12.69 19.88
N GLN A 428 -3.25 11.38 19.98
CA GLN A 428 -1.93 10.78 19.90
C GLN A 428 -1.97 9.48 19.10
N MET A 429 -1.15 9.43 18.06
CA MET A 429 -0.85 8.21 17.32
C MET A 429 0.50 7.68 17.81
N ARG A 430 0.53 6.41 18.20
CA ARG A 430 1.77 5.70 18.59
C ARG A 430 2.40 4.98 17.42
N SER A 431 1.57 4.47 16.51
CA SER A 431 1.98 3.78 15.29
C SER A 431 0.92 3.98 14.22
N ALA A 432 1.19 3.47 13.01
CA ALA A 432 0.23 3.54 11.91
C ALA A 432 -1.06 2.75 12.19
N THR A 433 -1.07 1.89 13.20
CA THR A 433 -2.20 1.03 13.56
C THR A 433 -2.71 1.24 14.97
N GLU A 434 -2.05 2.05 15.81
CA GLU A 434 -2.43 2.32 17.20
C GLU A 434 -2.44 3.81 17.53
N GLY A 435 -3.54 4.29 18.09
CA GLY A 435 -3.68 5.67 18.54
C GLY A 435 -4.89 5.92 19.43
N TRP A 436 -5.00 7.13 19.95
CA TRP A 436 -6.03 7.54 20.90
C TRP A 436 -6.45 8.99 20.63
N ALA A 437 -7.74 9.27 20.81
CA ALA A 437 -8.27 10.63 20.76
C ALA A 437 -9.22 10.85 21.93
N VAL A 438 -9.17 12.02 22.55
CA VAL A 438 -10.01 12.38 23.69
C VAL A 438 -10.73 13.70 23.45
N GLY A 439 -11.84 13.91 24.15
CA GLY A 439 -12.63 15.11 23.91
C GLY A 439 -13.77 15.35 24.89
N SER A 440 -14.73 16.16 24.43
CA SER A 440 -15.85 16.61 25.25
C SER A 440 -16.71 15.48 25.80
N ASN A 441 -17.31 15.73 26.97
CA ASN A 441 -18.18 14.79 27.69
C ASN A 441 -17.52 13.42 27.98
N GLY A 442 -16.24 13.42 28.37
CA GLY A 442 -15.50 12.21 28.70
C GLY A 442 -15.22 11.29 27.51
N LYS A 443 -15.27 11.82 26.27
CA LYS A 443 -15.09 10.98 25.08
C LYS A 443 -13.65 10.46 25.02
N VAL A 444 -13.51 9.15 24.83
CA VAL A 444 -12.25 8.50 24.50
C VAL A 444 -12.47 7.58 23.30
N LEU A 445 -11.62 7.71 22.29
CA LEU A 445 -11.55 6.84 21.13
C LEU A 445 -10.18 6.14 21.13
N ARG A 446 -10.16 4.88 20.70
CA ARG A 446 -8.94 4.13 20.40
C ARG A 446 -8.95 3.75 18.92
N TYR A 447 -7.80 3.90 18.28
CA TYR A 447 -7.53 3.48 16.92
C TYR A 447 -6.77 2.15 16.94
N ASN A 448 -7.32 1.13 16.28
CA ASN A 448 -6.71 -0.18 16.03
C ASN A 448 -6.97 -0.58 14.56
N GLY A 449 -6.57 0.29 13.61
CA GLY A 449 -6.98 0.24 12.20
C GLY A 449 -8.31 0.94 11.89
N ASN A 450 -9.20 1.06 12.88
CA ASN A 450 -10.39 1.90 12.84
C ASN A 450 -10.63 2.58 14.19
N TRP A 451 -11.29 3.74 14.20
CA TRP A 451 -11.65 4.46 15.44
C TRP A 451 -12.83 3.80 16.15
N GLN A 452 -12.63 3.48 17.42
CA GLN A 452 -13.62 2.81 18.27
C GLN A 452 -13.78 3.54 19.59
N ASN A 453 -15.02 3.65 20.06
CA ASN A 453 -15.31 4.26 21.36
C ASN A 453 -14.81 3.36 22.49
N VAL A 454 -14.05 3.94 23.41
CA VAL A 454 -13.63 3.28 24.65
C VAL A 454 -14.50 3.80 25.79
N ASN A 455 -15.02 2.87 26.60
CA ASN A 455 -15.78 3.24 27.77
C ASN A 455 -14.85 3.82 28.83
N MET A 456 -15.07 5.09 29.17
CA MET A 456 -14.45 5.78 30.29
C MET A 456 -15.55 6.31 31.23
N PRO A 457 -15.42 6.20 32.57
CA PRO A 457 -16.43 6.68 33.51
C PRO A 457 -16.48 8.22 33.69
N GLU A 458 -15.46 8.93 33.23
CA GLU A 458 -15.41 10.39 33.26
C GLU A 458 -16.50 11.00 32.38
N THR A 459 -17.05 12.13 32.81
CA THR A 459 -18.08 12.86 32.05
C THR A 459 -17.69 14.30 31.73
N ARG A 460 -16.59 14.78 32.32
CA ARG A 460 -16.03 16.11 32.04
C ARG A 460 -15.24 16.11 30.72
N ASP A 461 -15.01 17.30 30.17
CA ASP A 461 -14.18 17.47 28.98
C ASP A 461 -12.74 17.01 29.24
N LEU A 462 -12.22 16.21 28.33
CA LEU A 462 -10.83 15.74 28.30
C LEU A 462 -10.08 16.54 27.24
N TYR A 463 -8.88 17.00 27.57
CA TYR A 463 -8.09 17.89 26.70
C TYR A 463 -6.85 17.21 26.12
N THR A 464 -6.26 16.27 26.86
CA THR A 464 -4.96 15.69 26.50
C THR A 464 -4.92 14.21 26.80
N VAL A 465 -4.23 13.47 25.93
CA VAL A 465 -3.99 12.03 26.05
C VAL A 465 -2.55 11.74 25.67
N PHE A 466 -1.87 10.98 26.52
CA PHE A 466 -0.54 10.50 26.21
C PHE A 466 -0.35 9.07 26.71
N MET A 467 0.01 8.18 25.78
CA MET A 467 0.21 6.77 25.96
C MET A 467 1.70 6.48 25.74
N PRO A 468 2.54 6.36 26.78
CA PRO A 468 3.95 6.00 26.61
C PRO A 468 4.14 4.52 26.20
N ALA A 469 3.11 3.67 26.37
CA ALA A 469 3.08 2.29 25.88
C ALA A 469 1.68 1.88 25.41
N SER A 470 1.55 0.76 24.69
CA SER A 470 0.26 0.25 24.19
C SER A 470 -0.75 -0.10 25.30
N ASN A 471 -0.26 -0.33 26.52
CA ASN A 471 -1.04 -0.70 27.69
C ASN A 471 -0.89 0.27 28.87
N ALA A 472 -0.25 1.42 28.67
CA ALA A 472 -0.04 2.42 29.72
C ALA A 472 -0.26 3.82 29.16
N GLY A 473 -0.95 4.68 29.91
CA GLY A 473 -1.25 6.04 29.46
C GLY A 473 -1.93 6.91 30.48
N TRP A 474 -2.05 8.18 30.13
CA TRP A 474 -2.59 9.22 30.96
C TRP A 474 -3.54 10.11 30.16
N VAL A 475 -4.59 10.58 30.83
CA VAL A 475 -5.55 11.52 30.29
C VAL A 475 -5.76 12.65 31.30
N GLY A 476 -5.71 13.88 30.80
CA GLY A 476 -5.95 15.11 31.55
C GLY A 476 -7.20 15.84 31.05
N GLY A 477 -7.92 16.52 31.94
CA GLY A 477 -9.15 17.21 31.58
C GLY A 477 -9.64 18.28 32.56
N ALA A 478 -10.87 18.72 32.38
CA ALA A 478 -11.49 19.80 33.13
C ALA A 478 -11.60 19.48 34.63
N GLY A 479 -11.33 20.48 35.47
CA GLY A 479 -11.48 20.37 36.93
C GLY A 479 -10.56 19.34 37.59
N GLY A 480 -9.37 19.13 37.05
CA GLY A 480 -8.40 18.13 37.53
C GLY A 480 -8.82 16.69 37.21
N ALA A 481 -9.54 16.48 36.11
CA ALA A 481 -9.75 15.13 35.60
C ALA A 481 -8.38 14.53 35.25
N LEU A 482 -8.00 13.47 35.94
CA LEU A 482 -6.72 12.80 35.79
C LEU A 482 -6.98 11.29 35.83
N TRP A 483 -6.68 10.62 34.73
CA TRP A 483 -6.96 9.20 34.56
C TRP A 483 -5.73 8.47 34.06
N ARG A 484 -5.50 7.26 34.60
CA ARG A 484 -4.43 6.36 34.20
C ARG A 484 -5.03 5.17 33.46
N PHE A 485 -4.51 4.89 32.28
CA PHE A 485 -4.73 3.64 31.58
C PHE A 485 -3.64 2.65 31.98
N SER A 486 -4.03 1.43 32.37
CA SER A 486 -3.10 0.35 32.69
C SER A 486 -3.74 -0.99 32.37
N SER A 487 -3.08 -1.77 31.50
CA SER A 487 -3.48 -3.15 31.17
C SER A 487 -4.97 -3.27 30.79
N GLY A 488 -5.45 -2.37 29.93
CA GLY A 488 -6.84 -2.39 29.44
C GLY A 488 -7.87 -1.70 30.34
N ASN A 489 -7.46 -1.16 31.50
CA ASN A 489 -8.38 -0.57 32.47
C ASN A 489 -8.04 0.91 32.74
N TRP A 490 -9.09 1.72 32.92
CA TRP A 490 -8.98 3.09 33.37
C TRP A 490 -9.15 3.18 34.89
N THR A 491 -8.22 3.84 35.56
CA THR A 491 -8.30 4.16 36.98
C THR A 491 -8.10 5.64 37.21
N GLN A 492 -8.77 6.19 38.22
CA GLN A 492 -8.69 7.61 38.56
C GLN A 492 -7.84 7.78 39.83
N PRO A 493 -6.55 8.12 39.71
CA PRO A 493 -5.76 8.52 40.86
C PRO A 493 -6.21 9.88 41.40
N SER A 494 -5.76 10.22 42.62
CA SER A 494 -5.99 11.54 43.17
C SER A 494 -5.23 12.60 42.37
N SER A 495 -5.96 13.58 41.85
CA SER A 495 -5.36 14.77 41.24
C SER A 495 -4.84 15.71 42.34
N PRO A 496 -3.61 16.25 42.22
CA PRO A 496 -3.09 17.25 43.15
C PRO A 496 -3.77 18.62 42.99
N VAL A 497 -4.55 18.81 41.92
CA VAL A 497 -5.24 20.06 41.58
C VAL A 497 -6.71 19.82 41.22
N ASN A 498 -7.53 20.85 41.31
CA ASN A 498 -8.95 20.84 40.91
C ASN A 498 -9.22 21.73 39.69
N SER A 499 -8.17 22.09 38.95
CA SER A 499 -8.19 23.00 37.82
C SER A 499 -8.00 22.25 36.50
N THR A 500 -8.41 22.83 35.37
CA THR A 500 -8.28 22.19 34.05
C THR A 500 -6.82 21.90 33.72
N LEU A 501 -6.56 20.67 33.26
CA LEU A 501 -5.30 20.24 32.65
C LEU A 501 -5.45 20.36 31.13
N TRP A 502 -4.55 21.09 30.49
CA TRP A 502 -4.61 21.41 29.05
C TRP A 502 -3.81 20.42 28.23
N ASP A 503 -2.58 20.13 28.64
CA ASP A 503 -1.66 19.32 27.85
C ASP A 503 -0.73 18.44 28.70
N THR A 504 -0.21 17.38 28.09
CA THR A 504 0.60 16.32 28.71
C THR A 504 1.71 15.91 27.77
N ASP A 505 2.91 15.74 28.31
CA ASP A 505 3.97 15.02 27.62
C ASP A 505 4.66 14.04 28.57
N MET A 506 4.76 12.77 28.15
CA MET A 506 5.40 11.71 28.93
C MET A 506 6.69 11.27 28.24
N LEU A 507 7.79 11.30 28.99
CA LEU A 507 9.09 10.80 28.54
C LEU A 507 9.19 9.27 28.69
N SER A 508 8.44 8.70 29.62
CA SER A 508 8.34 7.26 29.85
C SER A 508 7.04 6.90 30.57
N ASP A 509 6.85 5.61 30.90
CA ASP A 509 5.78 5.14 31.77
C ASP A 509 5.87 5.65 33.23
N SER A 510 6.99 6.26 33.58
CA SER A 510 7.41 6.62 34.94
C SER A 510 7.93 8.06 35.04
N ASN A 511 7.91 8.83 33.95
CA ASN A 511 8.29 10.24 33.97
C ASN A 511 7.46 11.02 32.95
N GLY A 512 6.85 12.12 33.38
CA GLY A 512 6.12 13.01 32.49
C GLY A 512 5.59 14.25 33.18
N TRP A 513 5.01 15.13 32.38
CA TRP A 513 4.59 16.45 32.78
C TRP A 513 3.17 16.73 32.28
N MET A 514 2.40 17.48 33.07
CA MET A 514 1.08 17.97 32.70
C MET A 514 0.98 19.44 33.06
N ILE A 515 0.34 20.21 32.20
CA ILE A 515 0.15 21.65 32.41
C ILE A 515 -1.32 22.01 32.43
N GLY A 516 -1.66 23.15 33.02
CA GLY A 516 -3.03 23.56 33.18
C GLY A 516 -3.23 25.04 33.45
N ILE A 517 -4.50 25.39 33.65
CA ILE A 517 -4.94 26.77 33.87
C ILE A 517 -4.26 27.41 35.09
N GLY A 518 -3.89 28.69 34.97
CA GLY A 518 -3.32 29.47 36.09
C GLY A 518 -1.90 29.03 36.49
N GLY A 519 -1.09 28.65 35.50
CA GLY A 519 0.32 28.30 35.70
C GLY A 519 0.51 26.96 36.42
N VAL A 520 -0.47 26.05 36.33
CA VAL A 520 -0.33 24.69 36.87
C VAL A 520 0.70 23.95 36.03
N ILE A 521 1.70 23.38 36.72
CA ILE A 521 2.66 22.42 36.19
C ILE A 521 2.65 21.24 37.16
N LEU A 522 2.45 20.04 36.66
CA LEU A 522 2.53 18.80 37.40
C LEU A 522 3.68 17.95 36.85
N HIS A 523 4.38 17.25 37.73
CA HIS A 523 5.41 16.28 37.38
C HIS A 523 5.05 14.90 37.94
N TYR A 524 5.20 13.88 37.11
CA TYR A 524 5.07 12.48 37.47
C TYR A 524 6.45 11.84 37.60
N ASP A 525 6.70 11.21 38.74
CA ASP A 525 7.98 10.59 39.10
C ASP A 525 7.93 9.06 39.15
N GLY A 526 6.85 8.46 38.63
CA GLY A 526 6.58 7.03 38.67
C GLY A 526 5.77 6.59 39.90
N ASN A 527 5.74 7.39 40.97
CA ASN A 527 4.96 7.10 42.17
C ASN A 527 3.66 7.90 42.22
N GLY A 528 3.66 9.15 41.72
CA GLY A 528 2.48 9.99 41.72
C GLY A 528 2.69 11.33 41.03
N TRP A 529 1.58 12.02 40.76
CA TRP A 529 1.61 13.39 40.24
C TRP A 529 1.74 14.38 41.39
N SER A 530 2.68 15.32 41.27
CA SER A 530 2.89 16.40 42.24
C SER A 530 3.00 17.74 41.54
N GLN A 531 2.59 18.82 42.22
CA GLN A 531 2.68 20.16 41.64
C GLN A 531 4.12 20.65 41.65
N PHE A 532 4.57 21.16 40.52
CA PHE A 532 5.88 21.76 40.33
C PHE A 532 5.76 23.30 40.30
N ALA A 533 6.79 24.00 40.75
CA ALA A 533 6.78 25.46 40.80
C ALA A 533 6.82 26.07 39.39
N SER A 534 5.89 26.99 39.11
CA SER A 534 5.83 27.76 37.87
C SER A 534 6.44 29.16 38.00
N PRO A 535 7.02 29.73 36.93
CA PRO A 535 7.50 31.13 36.92
C PRO A 535 6.40 32.17 37.13
N SER A 536 5.14 31.86 36.80
CA SER A 536 3.99 32.72 37.05
C SER A 536 2.75 31.87 37.31
N GLN A 537 1.90 32.32 38.23
CA GLN A 537 0.60 31.70 38.55
C GLN A 537 -0.58 32.43 37.86
N VAL A 538 -0.30 33.46 37.06
CA VAL A 538 -1.35 34.27 36.42
C VAL A 538 -1.68 33.77 35.02
N TYR A 539 -0.68 33.25 34.31
CA TYR A 539 -0.80 32.84 32.91
C TYR A 539 -0.86 31.32 32.80
N SER A 540 -1.68 30.80 31.89
CA SER A 540 -1.81 29.36 31.65
C SER A 540 -0.81 28.91 30.59
N GLY A 541 -0.19 27.75 30.82
CA GLY A 541 0.43 26.99 29.74
C GLY A 541 -0.66 26.25 28.95
N LEU A 542 -0.54 26.22 27.63
CA LEU A 542 -1.49 25.60 26.72
C LEU A 542 -0.89 24.42 25.94
N GLY A 543 0.42 24.45 25.65
CA GLY A 543 1.16 23.33 25.07
C GLY A 543 2.49 23.06 25.78
N ILE A 544 2.89 21.79 25.84
CA ILE A 544 4.16 21.32 26.43
C ILE A 544 4.84 20.30 25.51
N ASP A 545 6.17 20.41 25.37
CA ASP A 545 6.98 19.40 24.70
C ASP A 545 8.33 19.25 25.42
N MET A 546 8.62 18.04 25.88
CA MET A 546 9.81 17.64 26.61
C MET A 546 10.75 16.90 25.67
N LEU A 547 11.93 17.47 25.43
CA LEU A 547 12.99 16.81 24.64
C LEU A 547 13.64 15.67 25.41
N THR A 548 13.90 15.90 26.70
CA THR A 548 14.56 14.95 27.59
C THR A 548 14.04 15.13 29.02
N THR A 549 14.51 14.29 29.94
CA THR A 549 14.24 14.47 31.38
C THR A 549 14.76 15.79 31.95
N ASN A 550 15.64 16.49 31.22
CA ASN A 550 16.28 17.73 31.67
C ASN A 550 16.06 18.92 30.74
N ASP A 551 15.23 18.79 29.69
CA ASP A 551 15.03 19.85 28.71
C ASP A 551 13.61 19.78 28.15
N GLY A 552 12.89 20.90 28.17
CA GLY A 552 11.52 20.98 27.71
C GLY A 552 10.97 22.41 27.72
N TRP A 553 9.87 22.60 27.00
CA TRP A 553 9.29 23.91 26.73
C TRP A 553 7.79 23.93 26.99
N ILE A 554 7.31 25.03 27.57
CA ILE A 554 5.89 25.31 27.74
C ILE A 554 5.59 26.63 27.05
N VAL A 555 4.49 26.68 26.30
CA VAL A 555 3.96 27.90 25.69
C VAL A 555 2.53 28.17 26.14
N GLY A 556 2.05 29.41 26.04
CA GLY A 556 0.69 29.71 26.49
C GLY A 556 0.22 31.15 26.33
N ASP A 557 -0.63 31.58 27.28
CA ASP A 557 -1.33 32.86 27.28
C ASP A 557 -0.38 34.06 27.11
N SER A 558 -0.81 35.08 26.37
CA SER A 558 -0.08 36.35 26.19
C SER A 558 1.36 36.17 25.67
N GLY A 559 1.61 35.12 24.90
CA GLY A 559 2.93 34.80 24.35
C GLY A 559 3.89 34.19 25.35
N LEU A 560 3.41 33.58 26.44
CA LEU A 560 4.22 32.88 27.42
C LEU A 560 5.13 31.84 26.76
N ILE A 561 6.41 31.82 27.15
CA ILE A 561 7.39 30.77 26.83
C ILE A 561 8.22 30.49 28.08
N TRP A 562 8.18 29.25 28.58
CA TRP A 562 9.01 28.77 29.67
C TRP A 562 9.91 27.63 29.22
N HIS A 563 11.14 27.60 29.74
CA HIS A 563 12.15 26.58 29.46
C HIS A 563 12.53 25.85 30.74
N TYR A 564 12.52 24.51 30.70
CA TYR A 564 13.02 23.65 31.77
C TYR A 564 14.49 23.32 31.52
N ASN A 565 15.33 23.58 32.51
CA ASN A 565 16.77 23.35 32.43
C ASN A 565 17.25 22.12 33.23
N GLY A 566 16.34 21.21 33.56
CA GLY A 566 16.61 20.04 34.41
C GLY A 566 16.48 20.29 35.90
N VAL A 567 16.29 21.55 36.30
CA VAL A 567 16.10 21.92 37.70
C VAL A 567 14.85 22.75 37.92
N ASN A 568 14.64 23.79 37.12
CA ASN A 568 13.48 24.68 37.24
C ASN A 568 12.95 25.08 35.87
N TRP A 569 11.67 25.41 35.82
CA TRP A 569 11.09 26.18 34.73
C TRP A 569 11.48 27.64 34.88
N THR A 570 11.91 28.27 33.78
CA THR A 570 12.31 29.68 33.75
C THR A 570 11.65 30.41 32.59
N ALA A 571 11.27 31.67 32.78
CA ALA A 571 10.65 32.45 31.72
C ALA A 571 11.70 32.92 30.69
N VAL A 572 11.39 32.72 29.41
CA VAL A 572 12.21 33.15 28.27
C VAL A 572 11.50 34.27 27.52
N ALA A 573 12.29 35.18 26.93
CA ALA A 573 11.74 36.28 26.15
C ALA A 573 10.96 35.76 24.93
N SER A 574 9.75 36.27 24.75
CA SER A 574 8.88 35.91 23.63
C SER A 574 8.88 37.00 22.55
N PRO A 575 8.92 36.63 21.27
CA PRO A 575 8.83 37.59 20.16
C PRO A 575 7.37 37.99 19.86
N THR A 576 6.41 37.58 20.69
CA THR A 576 4.98 37.83 20.50
C THR A 576 4.25 38.02 21.83
N THR A 577 3.08 38.65 21.76
CA THR A 577 2.12 38.74 22.87
C THR A 577 0.81 38.01 22.54
N ASN A 578 0.73 37.37 21.37
CA ASN A 578 -0.41 36.52 21.01
C ASN A 578 -0.30 35.20 21.77
N ASP A 579 -1.45 34.65 22.16
CA ASP A 579 -1.52 33.33 22.79
C ASP A 579 -0.89 32.27 21.86
N LEU A 580 -0.04 31.43 22.44
CA LEU A 580 0.57 30.27 21.79
C LEU A 580 -0.15 29.02 22.30
N TYR A 581 -0.74 28.25 21.38
CA TYR A 581 -1.59 27.11 21.73
C TYR A 581 -0.82 25.79 21.82
N ASP A 582 0.25 25.64 21.03
CA ASP A 582 1.02 24.40 20.98
C ASP A 582 2.50 24.64 20.62
N VAL A 583 3.37 23.71 21.02
CA VAL A 583 4.82 23.73 20.81
C VAL A 583 5.33 22.35 20.42
N SER A 584 6.26 22.29 19.47
CA SER A 584 6.97 21.08 19.10
C SER A 584 8.45 21.38 18.90
N MET A 585 9.27 20.78 19.75
CA MET A 585 10.72 20.87 19.72
C MET A 585 11.28 19.73 18.86
N VAL A 586 12.29 20.07 18.06
CA VAL A 586 13.02 19.11 17.21
C VAL A 586 14.33 18.73 17.88
N SER A 587 14.98 19.69 18.53
CA SER A 587 16.24 19.53 19.26
C SER A 587 16.41 20.64 20.29
N ASP A 588 17.50 20.60 21.05
CA ASP A 588 17.91 21.65 21.98
C ASP A 588 18.19 23.02 21.31
N THR A 589 18.19 23.07 19.97
CA THR A 589 18.49 24.27 19.18
C THR A 589 17.47 24.56 18.09
N ASP A 590 16.39 23.77 17.97
CA ASP A 590 15.36 23.91 16.94
C ASP A 590 13.99 23.49 17.45
N GLY A 591 12.95 24.29 17.20
CA GLY A 591 11.58 24.01 17.63
C GLY A 591 10.60 25.08 17.18
N TRP A 592 9.31 24.77 17.18
CA TRP A 592 8.26 25.63 16.64
C TRP A 592 7.11 25.75 17.63
N ALA A 593 6.49 26.92 17.68
CA ALA A 593 5.23 27.10 18.39
C ALA A 593 4.25 27.90 17.55
N VAL A 594 2.97 27.58 17.68
CA VAL A 594 1.90 28.17 16.89
C VAL A 594 0.81 28.75 17.77
N GLY A 595 0.03 29.68 17.24
CA GLY A 595 -0.91 30.41 18.07
C GLY A 595 -1.93 31.28 17.36
N ARG A 596 -2.55 32.14 18.18
CA ARG A 596 -3.62 33.06 17.79
C ARG A 596 -3.23 33.95 16.61
N ASN A 597 -4.19 34.27 15.73
CA ASN A 597 -4.01 35.09 14.54
C ASN A 597 -2.94 34.55 13.57
N GLY A 598 -2.81 33.23 13.45
CA GLY A 598 -1.83 32.57 12.60
C GLY A 598 -0.39 32.77 13.06
N THR A 599 -0.16 33.04 14.35
CA THR A 599 1.19 33.26 14.87
C THR A 599 2.00 31.98 14.72
N ILE A 600 3.21 32.11 14.15
CA ILE A 600 4.22 31.06 14.14
C ILE A 600 5.50 31.67 14.71
N VAL A 601 6.09 31.01 15.69
CA VAL A 601 7.41 31.36 16.22
C VAL A 601 8.35 30.16 16.07
N HIS A 602 9.60 30.45 15.74
CA HIS A 602 10.65 29.47 15.48
C HIS A 602 11.77 29.69 16.49
N PHE A 603 12.10 28.64 17.24
CA PHE A 603 13.28 28.58 18.08
C PHE A 603 14.45 28.14 17.21
N LYS A 604 15.49 28.98 17.14
CA LYS A 604 16.72 28.62 16.44
C LYS A 604 17.93 29.15 17.21
N ASN A 605 18.89 28.26 17.49
CA ASN A 605 20.16 28.61 18.14
C ASN A 605 19.96 29.42 19.44
N GLY A 606 19.07 28.94 20.31
CA GLY A 606 18.85 29.54 21.63
C GLY A 606 17.89 30.73 21.66
N ASN A 607 17.27 31.12 20.55
CA ASN A 607 16.37 32.27 20.51
C ASN A 607 15.06 31.98 19.77
N TRP A 608 13.94 32.43 20.35
CA TRP A 608 12.63 32.44 19.69
C TRP A 608 12.47 33.68 18.81
N GLN A 609 12.02 33.48 17.58
CA GLN A 609 11.79 34.55 16.61
C GLN A 609 10.44 34.35 15.93
N ARG A 610 9.76 35.44 15.56
CA ARG A 610 8.55 35.32 14.72
C ARG A 610 8.92 34.82 13.33
N TRP A 611 8.12 33.90 12.82
CA TRP A 611 8.18 33.43 11.45
C TRP A 611 6.97 33.95 10.64
N GLY A 612 7.16 34.16 9.33
CA GLY A 612 6.09 34.59 8.43
C GLY A 612 5.05 33.48 8.23
N SER A 613 3.79 33.76 8.56
CA SER A 613 2.71 32.78 8.43
C SER A 613 1.95 32.94 7.10
N PRO A 614 1.60 31.83 6.41
CA PRO A 614 0.77 31.87 5.21
C PRO A 614 -0.73 32.07 5.53
N THR A 615 -1.10 32.20 6.81
CA THR A 615 -2.48 32.37 7.26
C THR A 615 -2.57 33.37 8.42
N SER A 616 -3.75 33.95 8.59
CA SER A 616 -4.10 34.75 9.78
C SER A 616 -5.09 34.03 10.69
N VAL A 617 -5.48 32.81 10.35
CA VAL A 617 -6.41 31.97 11.12
C VAL A 617 -5.70 31.40 12.34
N VAL A 618 -6.41 31.19 13.44
CA VAL A 618 -5.83 30.59 14.66
C VAL A 618 -5.29 29.19 14.35
N LEU A 619 -4.03 28.96 14.73
CA LEU A 619 -3.38 27.65 14.70
C LEU A 619 -3.42 27.07 16.11
N LEU A 620 -3.89 25.83 16.24
CA LEU A 620 -4.21 25.17 17.50
C LEU A 620 -3.24 24.05 17.86
N GLY A 621 -2.70 23.35 16.85
CA GLY A 621 -1.71 22.27 17.05
C GLY A 621 -0.55 22.37 16.07
N VAL A 622 0.63 21.92 16.49
CA VAL A 622 1.86 21.81 15.69
C VAL A 622 2.65 20.56 16.08
N LYS A 623 3.08 19.79 15.09
CA LYS A 623 4.04 18.72 15.32
C LYS A 623 5.07 18.67 14.22
N MET A 624 6.33 18.77 14.62
CA MET A 624 7.47 18.63 13.73
C MET A 624 7.87 17.16 13.63
N VAL A 625 8.23 16.73 12.41
CA VAL A 625 8.82 15.41 12.17
C VAL A 625 10.33 15.47 12.39
N ASN A 626 10.94 16.53 11.88
CA ASN A 626 12.35 16.83 11.98
C ASN A 626 12.55 18.32 11.66
N ALA A 627 13.81 18.75 11.47
CA ALA A 627 14.13 20.15 11.19
C ALA A 627 13.64 20.63 9.81
N GLU A 628 13.29 19.71 8.91
CA GLU A 628 12.87 19.99 7.53
C GLU A 628 11.42 19.62 7.20
N ASP A 629 10.65 19.04 8.13
CA ASP A 629 9.26 18.67 7.87
C ASP A 629 8.40 18.75 9.13
N GLY A 630 7.16 19.20 8.96
CA GLY A 630 6.23 19.37 10.08
C GLY A 630 4.86 19.86 9.63
N TRP A 631 3.89 19.75 10.53
CA TRP A 631 2.50 20.08 10.28
C TRP A 631 1.98 21.02 11.36
N ALA A 632 1.10 21.93 10.96
CA ALA A 632 0.32 22.74 11.89
C ALA A 632 -1.14 22.76 11.45
N VAL A 633 -2.05 22.74 12.40
CA VAL A 633 -3.50 22.70 12.13
C VAL A 633 -4.23 23.74 12.95
N GLY A 634 -5.46 24.09 12.56
CA GLY A 634 -6.21 25.11 13.28
C GLY A 634 -7.66 25.28 12.86
N GLU A 635 -8.20 26.47 13.13
CA GLU A 635 -9.59 26.79 12.87
C GLU A 635 -9.95 26.73 11.38
N GLY A 636 -11.23 26.50 11.09
CA GLY A 636 -11.73 26.47 9.71
C GLY A 636 -11.15 25.34 8.86
N GLY A 637 -10.62 24.29 9.49
CA GLY A 637 -9.94 23.19 8.81
C GLY A 637 -8.56 23.55 8.28
N THR A 638 -7.94 24.62 8.76
CA THR A 638 -6.61 25.05 8.29
C THR A 638 -5.58 23.96 8.54
N ILE A 639 -4.83 23.58 7.50
CA ILE A 639 -3.66 22.70 7.58
C ILE A 639 -2.48 23.41 6.90
N LEU A 640 -1.33 23.46 7.58
CA LEU A 640 -0.06 23.97 7.06
C LEU A 640 0.98 22.85 7.08
N ARG A 641 1.89 22.88 6.11
CA ARG A 641 3.09 22.03 6.08
C ARG A 641 4.35 22.89 6.02
N TYR A 642 5.36 22.51 6.80
CA TYR A 642 6.72 23.01 6.69
C TYR A 642 7.55 22.04 5.86
N ASN A 643 8.37 22.54 4.93
CA ASN A 643 9.20 21.70 4.04
C ASN A 643 10.70 22.03 4.11
N GLY A 644 11.16 22.57 5.24
CA GLY A 644 12.54 22.98 5.45
C GLY A 644 12.88 24.35 4.85
N ARG A 645 11.98 24.91 4.04
CA ARG A 645 12.13 26.26 3.48
C ARG A 645 11.09 27.23 4.03
N GLY A 646 9.87 26.78 4.22
CA GLY A 646 8.79 27.62 4.74
C GLY A 646 7.50 26.85 4.99
N TRP A 647 6.57 27.54 5.65
CA TRP A 647 5.21 27.06 5.87
C TRP A 647 4.32 27.42 4.68
N SER A 648 3.58 26.44 4.17
CA SER A 648 2.56 26.63 3.14
C SER A 648 1.24 26.00 3.56
N LYS A 649 0.12 26.60 3.15
CA LYS A 649 -1.21 25.96 3.29
C LYS A 649 -1.27 24.69 2.46
N VAL A 650 -1.95 23.69 3.00
CA VAL A 650 -2.28 22.43 2.33
C VAL A 650 -3.79 22.26 2.36
N ASP A 651 -4.34 21.64 1.32
CA ASP A 651 -5.77 21.39 1.22
C ASP A 651 -6.26 20.49 2.36
N SER A 652 -7.47 20.79 2.81
CA SER A 652 -8.13 20.11 3.91
C SER A 652 -9.47 19.56 3.45
N PRO A 653 -9.82 18.30 3.79
CA PRO A 653 -11.10 17.70 3.41
C PRO A 653 -12.26 18.20 4.29
N THR A 654 -12.02 19.19 5.16
CA THR A 654 -12.99 19.68 6.14
C THR A 654 -12.81 21.18 6.35
N LEU A 655 -13.90 21.85 6.70
CA LEU A 655 -13.90 23.24 7.17
C LEU A 655 -14.04 23.34 8.70
N ARG A 656 -14.04 22.20 9.39
CA ARG A 656 -14.18 22.14 10.85
C ARG A 656 -12.84 22.39 11.52
N ASN A 657 -12.87 23.00 12.70
CA ASN A 657 -11.64 23.23 13.48
C ASN A 657 -10.91 21.90 13.73
N LEU A 658 -9.60 21.92 13.51
CA LEU A 658 -8.67 20.87 13.87
C LEU A 658 -7.90 21.39 15.10
N GLU A 659 -8.06 20.70 16.23
CA GLU A 659 -7.58 21.13 17.55
C GLU A 659 -6.17 20.59 17.83
N ASP A 660 -5.85 19.40 17.31
CA ASP A 660 -4.59 18.71 17.58
C ASP A 660 -4.11 17.92 16.35
N VAL A 661 -2.79 17.76 16.22
CA VAL A 661 -2.11 17.03 15.13
C VAL A 661 -1.07 16.07 15.68
N SER A 662 -1.19 14.80 15.32
CA SER A 662 -0.22 13.77 15.65
C SER A 662 0.47 13.29 14.39
N VAL A 663 1.80 13.29 14.38
CA VAL A 663 2.60 12.92 13.21
C VAL A 663 3.53 11.78 13.57
N LEU A 664 3.52 10.71 12.78
CA LEU A 664 4.44 9.57 12.94
C LEU A 664 5.69 9.76 12.08
N ASN A 665 5.51 10.28 10.87
CA ASN A 665 6.58 10.58 9.92
C ASN A 665 6.06 11.55 8.83
N ALA A 666 6.95 11.90 7.89
CA ALA A 666 6.68 12.80 6.76
C ALA A 666 5.50 12.40 5.86
N PHE A 667 5.03 11.16 6.00
CA PHE A 667 4.03 10.52 5.16
C PHE A 667 2.78 10.09 5.92
N ASN A 668 2.75 10.21 7.25
CA ASN A 668 1.69 9.66 8.04
C ASN A 668 1.37 10.55 9.25
N ALA A 669 0.24 11.25 9.16
CA ALA A 669 -0.20 12.24 10.13
C ALA A 669 -1.72 12.22 10.30
N TRP A 670 -2.20 12.52 11.49
CA TRP A 670 -3.62 12.64 11.81
C TRP A 670 -3.88 13.98 12.45
N ALA A 671 -5.05 14.55 12.18
CA ALA A 671 -5.53 15.70 12.92
C ALA A 671 -6.98 15.46 13.34
N ALA A 672 -7.33 15.91 14.54
CA ALA A 672 -8.66 15.70 15.10
C ALA A 672 -9.24 17.02 15.60
N GLY A 673 -10.56 17.11 15.66
CA GLY A 673 -11.20 18.32 16.13
C GLY A 673 -12.72 18.28 16.18
N GLN A 674 -13.34 19.33 15.67
CA GLN A 674 -14.76 19.62 15.90
C GLN A 674 -15.71 18.55 15.38
N ASN A 675 -16.72 18.25 16.19
CA ASN A 675 -17.80 17.32 15.85
C ASN A 675 -17.31 15.94 15.42
N GLY A 676 -16.33 15.40 16.13
CA GLY A 676 -15.73 14.10 15.87
C GLY A 676 -14.92 14.03 14.59
N THR A 677 -14.54 15.16 14.00
CA THR A 677 -13.72 15.17 12.79
C THR A 677 -12.36 14.58 13.10
N ILE A 678 -11.95 13.60 12.30
CA ILE A 678 -10.58 13.10 12.27
C ILE A 678 -10.18 13.01 10.80
N VAL A 679 -9.08 13.66 10.44
CA VAL A 679 -8.48 13.59 9.11
C VAL A 679 -7.15 12.87 9.20
N HIS A 680 -6.80 12.15 8.13
CA HIS A 680 -5.60 11.34 8.01
C HIS A 680 -4.87 11.69 6.71
N PHE A 681 -3.58 11.95 6.81
CA PHE A 681 -2.67 12.19 5.70
C PHE A 681 -2.10 10.88 5.20
N SER A 682 -2.43 10.53 3.96
CA SER A 682 -1.90 9.36 3.28
C SER A 682 -0.79 9.76 2.31
N PRO A 683 0.32 9.01 2.26
CA PRO A 683 1.31 9.19 1.21
C PRO A 683 0.73 8.81 -0.15
N PRO A 684 1.37 9.25 -1.23
CA PRO A 684 0.95 8.98 -2.61
C PRO A 684 0.89 7.49 -3.01
N TRP A 685 1.25 6.55 -2.13
CA TRP A 685 1.28 5.10 -2.41
C TRP A 685 0.75 4.22 -1.28
N ALA A 686 -0.10 4.72 -0.37
CA ALA A 686 -0.72 3.82 0.60
C ALA A 686 -1.78 2.92 -0.07
N PRO A 687 -1.59 1.59 -0.12
CA PRO A 687 -2.68 0.70 -0.54
C PRO A 687 -3.81 0.81 0.49
N THR A 688 -5.03 1.05 0.02
CA THR A 688 -6.23 0.89 0.85
C THR A 688 -6.29 -0.56 1.30
N GLU A 689 -6.13 -0.83 2.59
CA GLU A 689 -6.26 -2.18 3.12
C GLU A 689 -7.66 -2.71 2.80
N THR A 690 -7.71 -3.77 1.99
CA THR A 690 -8.94 -4.51 1.70
C THR A 690 -9.33 -5.26 2.98
N PRO A 691 -10.59 -5.19 3.47
CA PRO A 691 -10.97 -5.85 4.69
C PRO A 691 -10.76 -7.37 4.57
N THR A 692 -9.85 -7.92 5.37
CA THR A 692 -9.59 -9.35 5.48
C THR A 692 -10.88 -10.07 5.87
N PRO A 693 -11.37 -11.05 5.09
CA PRO A 693 -12.57 -11.80 5.46
C PRO A 693 -12.33 -12.57 6.76
N THR A 694 -13.29 -12.47 7.68
CA THR A 694 -13.31 -13.15 8.98
C THR A 694 -13.07 -14.66 8.80
N PRO A 695 -12.06 -15.27 9.45
CA PRO A 695 -11.83 -16.70 9.34
C PRO A 695 -13.03 -17.47 9.92
N THR A 696 -13.69 -18.25 9.07
CA THR A 696 -14.71 -19.22 9.49
C THR A 696 -14.03 -20.32 10.31
N LEU A 697 -14.43 -20.47 11.57
CA LEU A 697 -13.86 -21.47 12.49
C LEU A 697 -14.00 -22.90 11.90
N THR A 698 -12.87 -23.54 11.63
CA THR A 698 -12.82 -24.99 11.34
C THR A 698 -13.07 -25.78 12.63
N PRO A 699 -13.97 -26.78 12.65
CA PRO A 699 -14.25 -27.54 13.87
C PRO A 699 -13.04 -28.36 14.34
N THR A 700 -12.68 -28.18 15.61
CA THR A 700 -11.59 -28.85 16.32
C THR A 700 -11.77 -30.37 16.33
N ARG A 701 -10.76 -31.12 15.86
CA ARG A 701 -10.71 -32.59 16.00
C ARG A 701 -10.42 -32.98 17.46
N THR A 702 -11.21 -33.94 17.97
CA THR A 702 -11.10 -34.58 19.28
C THR A 702 -9.75 -35.30 19.47
N PRO A 703 -9.09 -35.23 20.63
CA PRO A 703 -7.80 -35.89 20.86
C PRO A 703 -7.94 -37.41 21.09
N THR A 704 -7.06 -38.19 20.45
CA THR A 704 -6.90 -39.65 20.60
C THR A 704 -5.95 -39.96 21.78
N PRO A 705 -6.21 -41.00 22.62
CA PRO A 705 -5.42 -41.27 23.82
C PRO A 705 -4.06 -41.94 23.56
N THR A 706 -3.10 -41.61 24.43
CA THR A 706 -1.69 -42.04 24.48
C THR A 706 -1.51 -43.53 24.85
N PRO A 707 -0.54 -44.26 24.28
CA PRO A 707 -0.24 -45.64 24.69
C PRO A 707 0.70 -45.75 25.91
N THR A 708 0.36 -46.70 26.77
CA THR A 708 0.98 -47.07 28.06
C THR A 708 2.35 -47.76 27.93
N ALA A 709 3.29 -47.44 28.81
CA ALA A 709 4.62 -48.07 28.92
C ALA A 709 4.62 -49.44 29.62
N THR A 710 5.49 -50.36 29.16
CA THR A 710 5.71 -51.72 29.70
C THR A 710 6.96 -51.76 30.60
N PRO A 711 7.01 -52.56 31.70
CA PRO A 711 8.07 -52.47 32.71
C PRO A 711 9.28 -53.36 32.41
N THR A 712 10.47 -52.94 32.86
CA THR A 712 11.74 -53.69 32.77
C THR A 712 12.16 -54.25 34.13
N ARG A 713 12.67 -55.49 34.13
CA ARG A 713 13.13 -56.27 35.31
C ARG A 713 14.58 -55.95 35.72
N THR A 714 14.79 -56.06 37.03
CA THR A 714 16.05 -56.02 37.80
C THR A 714 16.84 -57.33 37.76
N ALA A 715 18.18 -57.26 37.83
CA ALA A 715 19.03 -58.15 38.65
C ALA A 715 20.45 -57.58 38.89
N THR A 716 20.98 -57.86 40.09
CA THR A 716 22.20 -57.35 40.75
C THR A 716 23.41 -58.34 40.62
N PRO A 717 24.56 -58.27 41.34
CA PRO A 717 25.91 -58.18 40.74
C PRO A 717 26.91 -59.33 41.10
N THR A 718 28.19 -59.16 40.72
CA THR A 718 29.44 -59.45 41.50
C THR A 718 30.46 -60.50 40.96
N ARG A 719 31.64 -59.98 40.52
CA ARG A 719 33.07 -60.31 40.84
C ARG A 719 33.86 -61.57 40.36
N THR A 720 35.09 -61.23 39.90
CA THR A 720 36.46 -61.82 40.08
C THR A 720 36.91 -63.06 39.29
N ALA A 721 37.97 -62.97 38.46
CA ALA A 721 39.36 -63.38 38.73
C ALA A 721 40.22 -63.51 37.44
N THR A 722 41.52 -63.70 37.63
CA THR A 722 42.67 -63.36 36.78
C THR A 722 43.26 -64.50 35.92
N ALA A 723 43.72 -64.14 34.71
CA ALA A 723 44.84 -64.62 33.84
C ALA A 723 45.00 -66.10 33.39
N THR A 724 45.21 -66.35 32.07
CA THR A 724 46.53 -66.38 31.36
C THR A 724 46.44 -67.12 29.99
N ARG A 725 46.95 -66.47 28.92
CA ARG A 725 47.42 -66.92 27.57
C ARG A 725 46.67 -68.00 26.76
N THR A 726 46.32 -67.69 25.50
CA THR A 726 47.13 -67.93 24.26
C THR A 726 46.39 -67.38 23.02
N ALA A 727 47.15 -66.98 22.00
CA ALA A 727 46.81 -66.06 20.92
C ALA A 727 46.03 -66.63 19.72
N THR A 728 45.18 -65.77 19.14
CA THR A 728 44.60 -65.81 17.77
C THR A 728 44.42 -64.33 17.32
N PRO A 729 44.63 -63.95 16.03
CA PRO A 729 45.14 -62.63 15.67
C PRO A 729 44.14 -61.49 15.85
N THR A 730 44.61 -60.38 16.45
CA THR A 730 43.84 -59.15 16.69
C THR A 730 43.81 -58.29 15.43
N ALA A 731 42.59 -57.90 15.03
CA ALA A 731 42.33 -56.93 14.00
C ALA A 731 42.90 -55.54 14.36
N THR A 732 43.43 -54.87 13.35
CA THR A 732 43.80 -53.46 13.35
C THR A 732 42.66 -52.61 13.94
N PRO A 733 42.93 -51.61 14.82
CA PRO A 733 41.90 -50.70 15.28
C PRO A 733 41.38 -49.90 14.10
N THR A 734 40.12 -50.13 13.74
CA THR A 734 39.37 -49.23 12.86
C THR A 734 39.19 -47.92 13.61
N ASN A 735 39.82 -46.85 13.11
CA ASN A 735 39.53 -45.48 13.57
C ASN A 735 38.01 -45.29 13.59
N THR A 736 37.43 -45.12 14.77
CA THR A 736 36.07 -44.61 14.88
C THR A 736 36.09 -43.20 14.29
N PRO A 737 35.26 -42.88 13.29
CA PRO A 737 35.21 -41.53 12.74
C PRO A 737 34.95 -40.55 13.89
N VAL A 738 35.87 -39.61 14.09
CA VAL A 738 35.64 -38.48 15.01
C VAL A 738 34.51 -37.68 14.36
N GLY A 739 33.36 -37.63 15.02
CA GLY A 739 32.22 -36.85 14.53
C GLY A 739 32.65 -35.39 14.37
N VAL A 740 32.27 -34.78 13.24
CA VAL A 740 32.60 -33.38 12.94
C VAL A 740 31.38 -32.54 13.30
N PRO A 741 31.49 -31.58 14.23
CA PRO A 741 30.39 -30.68 14.54
C PRO A 741 30.15 -29.69 13.37
N ASN A 742 28.93 -29.19 13.23
CA ASN A 742 28.58 -28.21 12.20
C ASN A 742 27.46 -27.31 12.69
N ILE A 743 27.76 -26.02 12.88
CA ILE A 743 26.81 -25.00 13.34
C ILE A 743 26.44 -23.95 12.29
N SER A 744 26.81 -24.15 11.03
CA SER A 744 26.67 -23.14 9.97
C SER A 744 25.23 -22.77 9.62
N THR A 745 24.25 -23.58 10.02
CA THR A 745 22.82 -23.37 9.78
C THR A 745 22.12 -22.64 10.93
N SER A 746 22.88 -22.16 11.91
CA SER A 746 22.36 -21.34 13.01
C SER A 746 21.86 -19.99 12.49
N THR A 747 20.77 -19.47 13.07
CA THR A 747 20.12 -18.24 12.60
C THR A 747 19.95 -17.21 13.71
N ILE A 748 19.84 -15.95 13.32
CA ILE A 748 19.36 -14.85 14.17
C ILE A 748 18.18 -14.17 13.45
N SER A 749 17.16 -13.80 14.22
CA SER A 749 16.07 -12.94 13.74
C SER A 749 15.76 -11.85 14.76
N ALA A 750 15.10 -10.80 14.29
CA ALA A 750 14.61 -9.69 15.10
C ALA A 750 13.10 -9.54 14.87
N SER A 751 12.36 -9.15 15.91
CA SER A 751 10.96 -8.81 15.80
C SER A 751 10.63 -7.61 16.71
N PRO A 752 10.05 -6.52 16.17
CA PRO A 752 9.78 -6.30 14.75
C PRO A 752 11.07 -6.00 13.94
N ILE A 753 11.02 -6.16 12.61
CA ILE A 753 12.14 -5.82 11.70
C ILE A 753 12.14 -4.31 11.36
N VAL A 754 10.94 -3.71 11.28
CA VAL A 754 10.75 -2.26 11.21
C VAL A 754 10.38 -1.79 12.61
N VAL A 755 11.24 -0.99 13.22
CA VAL A 755 11.13 -0.64 14.64
C VAL A 755 10.66 0.81 14.75
N ASN A 756 9.49 1.03 15.34
CA ASN A 756 9.03 2.38 15.63
C ASN A 756 9.77 2.97 16.85
N TYR A 757 9.69 4.29 17.03
CA TYR A 757 10.29 4.91 18.21
C TYR A 757 9.72 4.30 19.49
N PHE A 758 10.62 4.05 20.44
CA PHE A 758 10.32 3.44 21.74
C PHE A 758 9.75 2.01 21.69
N GLU A 759 9.67 1.38 20.51
CA GLU A 759 9.23 0.00 20.37
C GLU A 759 10.39 -0.96 20.67
N ASN A 760 10.23 -1.80 21.70
CA ASN A 760 11.26 -2.77 22.06
C ASN A 760 11.41 -3.84 20.97
N VAL A 761 12.66 -4.24 20.71
CA VAL A 761 12.98 -5.29 19.73
C VAL A 761 13.38 -6.54 20.46
N THR A 762 12.82 -7.69 20.06
CA THR A 762 13.23 -9.00 20.55
C THR A 762 14.13 -9.68 19.52
N TYR A 763 15.35 -10.02 19.92
CA TYR A 763 16.25 -10.87 19.14
C TYR A 763 16.07 -12.34 19.54
N THR A 764 16.00 -13.22 18.54
CA THR A 764 15.97 -14.67 18.71
C THR A 764 17.16 -15.29 18.00
N ILE A 765 18.00 -16.02 18.73
CA ILE A 765 19.16 -16.74 18.21
C ILE A 765 18.86 -18.24 18.31
N THR A 766 18.89 -18.94 17.18
CA THR A 766 18.74 -20.40 17.13
C THR A 766 20.07 -21.02 16.74
N VAL A 767 20.72 -21.72 17.68
CA VAL A 767 21.97 -22.44 17.42
C VAL A 767 21.64 -23.91 17.16
N ARG A 768 22.08 -24.44 16.02
CA ARG A 768 21.81 -25.82 15.59
C ARG A 768 23.11 -26.55 15.32
N ASN A 769 23.26 -27.78 15.80
CA ASN A 769 24.38 -28.65 15.43
C ASN A 769 23.90 -29.73 14.45
N THR A 770 24.11 -29.51 13.15
CA THR A 770 23.78 -30.47 12.09
C THR A 770 24.92 -31.44 11.78
N GLY A 771 26.04 -31.32 12.48
CA GLY A 771 27.20 -32.19 12.34
C GLY A 771 27.01 -33.57 12.97
N SER A 772 27.99 -34.44 12.78
CA SER A 772 28.03 -35.80 13.34
C SER A 772 28.74 -35.87 14.71
N GLY A 773 29.36 -34.77 15.16
CA GLY A 773 30.06 -34.64 16.44
C GLY A 773 29.41 -33.65 17.40
N GLN A 774 29.84 -33.63 18.67
CA GLN A 774 29.39 -32.66 19.66
C GLN A 774 30.04 -31.29 19.41
N ALA A 775 29.23 -30.22 19.36
CA ALA A 775 29.71 -28.85 19.21
C ALA A 775 29.90 -28.20 20.58
N SER A 776 31.07 -27.61 20.84
CA SER A 776 31.30 -26.73 22.00
C SER A 776 31.18 -25.28 21.55
N ILE A 777 30.18 -24.56 22.07
CA ILE A 777 29.76 -23.26 21.57
C ILE A 777 30.02 -22.18 22.61
N GLN A 778 30.64 -21.09 22.16
CA GLN A 778 30.65 -19.80 22.85
C GLN A 778 29.87 -18.78 22.01
N LEU A 779 28.81 -18.23 22.59
CA LEU A 779 27.99 -17.17 22.00
C LEU A 779 28.39 -15.84 22.63
N ASN A 780 28.66 -14.84 21.80
CA ASN A 780 28.89 -13.46 22.21
C ASN A 780 28.17 -12.52 21.25
N ASP A 781 27.34 -11.63 21.80
CA ASP A 781 26.58 -10.63 21.03
C ASP A 781 26.62 -9.27 21.74
N VAL A 782 26.86 -8.20 20.98
CA VAL A 782 26.86 -6.81 21.48
C VAL A 782 25.72 -6.10 20.76
N PRO A 783 24.54 -5.98 21.39
CA PRO A 783 23.38 -5.43 20.72
C PRO A 783 23.61 -3.97 20.30
N PRO A 784 23.04 -3.54 19.16
CA PRO A 784 23.22 -2.18 18.64
C PRO A 784 22.38 -1.13 19.37
N LEU A 785 21.50 -1.57 20.27
CA LEU A 785 20.58 -0.76 21.06
C LEU A 785 20.65 -1.17 22.55
N PRO A 786 20.24 -0.29 23.48
CA PRO A 786 20.33 -0.56 24.91
C PRO A 786 19.60 -1.84 25.31
N TYR A 787 20.28 -2.73 26.03
CA TYR A 787 19.71 -4.00 26.50
C TYR A 787 18.50 -3.79 27.42
N LEU A 788 17.42 -4.55 27.18
CA LEU A 788 16.23 -4.58 28.03
C LEU A 788 16.48 -5.51 29.22
N ALA A 789 16.71 -4.94 30.41
CA ALA A 789 17.04 -5.70 31.60
C ALA A 789 15.99 -6.78 31.93
N GLY A 790 16.46 -8.01 32.21
CA GLY A 790 15.60 -9.15 32.57
C GLY A 790 14.96 -9.89 31.40
N SER A 791 15.24 -9.49 30.15
CA SER A 791 14.67 -10.11 28.94
C SER A 791 15.36 -11.40 28.50
N ALA A 792 16.43 -11.84 29.17
CA ALA A 792 17.24 -12.97 28.76
C ALA A 792 16.53 -14.33 28.95
N VAL A 793 16.46 -15.12 27.87
CA VAL A 793 15.85 -16.47 27.82
C VAL A 793 16.82 -17.45 27.19
N GLY A 794 16.72 -18.74 27.55
CA GLY A 794 17.56 -19.80 27.00
C GLY A 794 18.89 -20.00 27.73
N GLY A 795 19.11 -19.27 28.82
CA GLY A 795 20.29 -19.40 29.70
C GLY A 795 21.45 -18.46 29.35
N ILE A 796 21.25 -17.52 28.42
CA ILE A 796 22.20 -16.43 28.18
C ILE A 796 22.27 -15.48 29.38
N THR A 797 23.41 -14.81 29.53
CA THR A 797 23.65 -13.80 30.58
C THR A 797 24.11 -12.49 29.97
N TRP A 798 23.70 -11.37 30.55
CA TRP A 798 24.21 -10.04 30.21
C TRP A 798 25.47 -9.73 31.04
N ASP A 799 26.52 -9.26 30.38
CA ASP A 799 27.77 -8.80 30.99
C ASP A 799 27.83 -7.27 30.89
N ASP A 800 27.57 -6.59 32.01
CA ASP A 800 27.57 -5.13 32.10
C ASP A 800 28.92 -4.49 31.72
N ALA A 801 30.04 -5.16 31.98
CA ALA A 801 31.37 -4.61 31.71
C ALA A 801 31.72 -4.68 30.20
N ALA A 802 31.19 -5.68 29.50
CA ALA A 802 31.40 -5.85 28.06
C ALA A 802 30.26 -5.27 27.21
N GLY A 803 29.12 -4.91 27.82
CA GLY A 803 27.90 -4.54 27.11
C GLY A 803 27.40 -5.67 26.19
N ALA A 804 27.53 -6.93 26.63
CA ALA A 804 27.38 -8.09 25.76
C ALA A 804 26.51 -9.20 26.37
N ILE A 805 25.73 -9.86 25.52
CA ILE A 805 25.07 -11.13 25.78
C ILE A 805 26.09 -12.26 25.60
N LYS A 806 26.16 -13.17 26.58
CA LYS A 806 27.09 -14.30 26.59
C LYS A 806 26.39 -15.62 26.91
N TRP A 807 26.86 -16.70 26.29
CA TRP A 807 26.53 -18.06 26.70
C TRP A 807 27.66 -19.04 26.33
N GLN A 808 27.83 -20.09 27.13
CA GLN A 808 28.76 -21.17 26.86
C GLN A 808 28.12 -22.52 27.19
N GLY A 809 28.27 -23.49 26.29
CA GLY A 809 27.80 -24.86 26.51
C GLY A 809 28.07 -25.77 25.31
N SER A 810 27.51 -26.97 25.35
CA SER A 810 27.68 -27.97 24.29
C SER A 810 26.34 -28.42 23.71
N LEU A 811 26.29 -28.70 22.41
CA LEU A 811 25.14 -29.30 21.72
C LEU A 811 25.52 -30.64 21.10
N ALA A 812 24.72 -31.67 21.36
CA ALA A 812 24.88 -32.98 20.73
C ALA A 812 24.56 -32.91 19.22
N ALA A 813 24.98 -33.92 18.45
CA ALA A 813 24.64 -34.05 17.04
C ALA A 813 23.11 -34.08 16.86
N GLY A 814 22.58 -33.21 15.99
CA GLY A 814 21.15 -33.04 15.74
C GLY A 814 20.41 -32.15 16.75
N GLU A 815 21.08 -31.65 17.79
CA GLU A 815 20.45 -30.80 18.81
C GLU A 815 20.34 -29.34 18.35
N SER A 816 19.30 -28.64 18.81
CA SER A 816 19.10 -27.20 18.60
C SER A 816 18.72 -26.52 19.90
N ARG A 817 19.17 -25.28 20.09
CA ARG A 817 18.84 -24.46 21.25
C ARG A 817 18.49 -23.04 20.83
N VAL A 818 17.49 -22.47 21.49
CA VAL A 818 16.97 -21.12 21.23
C VAL A 818 17.30 -20.22 22.40
N PHE A 819 17.77 -19.01 22.08
CA PHE A 819 18.08 -17.94 23.01
C PHE A 819 17.31 -16.69 22.60
N GLN A 820 16.81 -15.92 23.56
CA GLN A 820 16.11 -14.66 23.27
C GLN A 820 16.54 -13.57 24.23
N PHE A 821 16.61 -12.33 23.74
CA PHE A 821 16.78 -11.14 24.56
C PHE A 821 16.15 -9.93 23.88
N GLY A 822 15.81 -8.92 24.68
CA GLY A 822 15.22 -7.67 24.22
C GLY A 822 16.21 -6.50 24.26
N VAL A 823 15.95 -5.49 23.43
CA VAL A 823 16.58 -4.16 23.48
C VAL A 823 15.51 -3.07 23.43
N HIS A 824 15.81 -1.91 23.98
CA HIS A 824 14.96 -0.73 23.87
C HIS A 824 14.98 -0.18 22.45
N GLY A 825 13.80 0.21 21.96
CA GLY A 825 13.68 0.89 20.66
C GLY A 825 14.44 2.21 20.60
N PRO A 826 14.73 2.72 19.40
CA PRO A 826 15.39 4.00 19.24
C PRO A 826 14.54 5.16 19.78
N THR A 827 15.22 6.22 20.23
CA THR A 827 14.58 7.48 20.66
C THR A 827 14.37 8.41 19.45
N PRO A 828 13.46 9.42 19.53
CA PRO A 828 13.02 10.24 18.38
C PRO A 828 14.09 11.16 17.76
N VAL A 829 15.33 11.09 18.24
CA VAL A 829 16.43 12.01 17.85
C VAL A 829 17.28 11.42 16.72
N ILE A 830 16.86 10.31 16.08
CA ILE A 830 17.61 9.68 14.98
C ILE A 830 16.94 9.95 13.62
N PRO A 831 17.73 10.01 12.53
CA PRO A 831 17.20 10.13 11.18
C PRO A 831 16.28 8.96 10.80
N TYR A 832 15.23 9.27 10.04
CA TYR A 832 14.36 8.27 9.41
C TYR A 832 15.18 7.30 8.53
N ASN A 833 14.86 6.00 8.54
CA ASN A 833 15.60 4.90 7.89
C ASN A 833 17.00 4.58 8.44
N THR A 834 17.31 4.93 9.69
CA THR A 834 18.53 4.45 10.34
C THR A 834 18.50 2.92 10.48
N ILE A 835 19.50 2.22 9.91
CA ILE A 835 19.62 0.76 9.95
C ILE A 835 20.49 0.33 11.14
N TYR A 836 19.90 -0.37 12.10
CA TYR A 836 20.64 -1.03 13.18
C TYR A 836 20.95 -2.47 12.79
N THR A 837 22.24 -2.79 12.64
CA THR A 837 22.69 -4.16 12.36
C THR A 837 23.17 -4.82 13.65
N ASN A 838 22.50 -5.88 14.10
CA ASN A 838 23.00 -6.73 15.17
C ASN A 838 23.86 -7.87 14.61
N ARG A 839 24.97 -8.21 15.28
CA ARG A 839 25.90 -9.27 14.84
C ARG A 839 26.28 -10.18 16.00
N VAL A 840 25.80 -11.43 15.94
CA VAL A 840 26.18 -12.48 16.88
C VAL A 840 27.43 -13.20 16.39
N THR A 841 28.38 -13.42 17.29
CA THR A 841 29.52 -14.30 17.04
C THR A 841 29.32 -15.63 17.76
N LEU A 842 29.35 -16.72 16.99
CA LEU A 842 29.45 -18.08 17.53
C LEU A 842 30.86 -18.60 17.28
N ARG A 843 31.54 -19.03 18.35
CA ARG A 843 32.80 -19.77 18.24
C ARG A 843 32.57 -21.23 18.56
N GLU A 844 32.94 -22.07 17.61
CA GLU A 844 33.12 -23.50 17.78
C GLU A 844 34.57 -23.70 18.25
N GLY A 845 34.73 -24.26 19.45
CA GLY A 845 36.00 -24.34 20.18
C GLY A 845 37.18 -24.84 19.36
#